data_AF-A0A9J7MCB2-F1
#
_entry.id   AF-A0A9J7MCB2-F1
#
_cell.length_a   1.000
_cell.length_b   1.000
_cell.length_c   1.000
_cell.angle_alpha   90.00
_cell.angle_beta   90.00
_cell.angle_gamma   90.00
#
_symmetry.space_group_name_H-M   'P 1'
#
loop_
_entity.id
_entity.type
_entity.pdbx_description
1 polymer ?
#
loop_
_entity_poly.entity_id
_entity_poly.type
_entity_poly.pdbx_seq_one_letter_code
_entity_poly.pdbx_strand_id
1 'polypeptide(L)'
;MALLITVLGLLVVSTLGCVLPTTPELLTVWATSSKQLRATWNITQCGLPTFTAYKCSVQYFSQWDNIARTTEVTVGRPHHGSVSLDDLIPFTLYRLRVKCRKLLDNTWSGYTPYVQARTNATAPESAVTVGTPVSPSINYRTGRRNVTVTWEPLPSIKHNGILLGYLIRVTDLRVPSGGFVLNATVNDTTCTLEKLKLSGYRIDITAYNTEGRSPPATVEVQDIARVPDKPLDLTAEITQDENITLSWQPPAEIGGIEQYSVFWCELETDANCGGNETVLSVPGTYTTTTFIDSWLPFHRYRFNVRALTSAGQGPPSDNTYKYSAEGVPLSPPTNVTVQAENATVVLVSWQPIPLVNRRGLLTAYYVYYSTDSFQDTKTTTVKVADDSRPAHSLLTDLKPFTRYSVRISASTAMGEGNKTEPAFIMTDQSAPGDAPASVITTNITTNSFVISWSPPIHPNGIILRYNVKYGGKITAFAYQTEARVVGGLKGGTNYSVQVQACTGAVESPCGPFSPVKYVKTLKGTNVGPNAVEHGASSSVAVIAGVTTAVVLVVVLVIIAWGAMSAPKLRQLYRRVSYVPKPQDFITEELPTTNGKSRHSLDQVSLVCDNMAPEIVDNVTEYRTCELGSRGPAGQSDVDTSDVNIKEETCGLGSRDPPSQSEVDTSNVDIKKDCTLESDEVDYLKVVEVKDRFQDLPIIYVRRSGLTKREGDS
;
A
#
# COMPACT_ATOMS: atom_id res chain seq x y z
N MET A 1 120.84 -15.57 -77.02
CA MET A 1 120.93 -16.71 -76.10
C MET A 1 119.87 -16.48 -75.05
N ALA A 2 118.68 -17.05 -75.16
CA ALA A 2 118.41 -18.48 -75.21
C ALA A 2 118.93 -19.18 -73.94
N LEU A 3 117.97 -19.70 -73.18
CA LEU A 3 118.08 -20.81 -72.24
C LEU A 3 118.95 -20.63 -70.99
N LEU A 4 118.47 -21.26 -69.92
CA LEU A 4 118.88 -21.14 -68.51
C LEU A 4 118.50 -19.78 -67.92
N ILE A 5 117.31 -19.57 -67.39
CA ILE A 5 116.82 -20.22 -66.17
C ILE A 5 115.32 -20.54 -66.32
N THR A 6 115.03 -21.61 -67.05
CA THR A 6 113.84 -22.44 -66.83
C THR A 6 114.28 -23.55 -65.87
N VAL A 7 113.68 -23.60 -64.68
CA VAL A 7 113.50 -24.78 -63.76
C VAL A 7 113.26 -24.37 -62.28
N LEU A 8 113.16 -23.06 -61.93
CA LEU A 8 112.70 -22.65 -60.58
C LEU A 8 111.61 -21.55 -60.58
N GLY A 9 110.96 -21.31 -61.72
CA GLY A 9 109.97 -20.23 -61.90
C GLY A 9 108.52 -20.67 -62.12
N LEU A 10 108.18 -21.95 -61.88
CA LEU A 10 106.84 -22.50 -62.06
C LEU A 10 106.47 -23.42 -60.88
N LEU A 11 106.45 -22.85 -59.68
CA LEU A 11 105.78 -23.43 -58.51
C LEU A 11 105.50 -22.36 -57.43
N VAL A 12 105.13 -21.14 -57.85
CA VAL A 12 104.58 -20.12 -56.92
C VAL A 12 103.48 -19.32 -57.64
N VAL A 13 102.45 -20.00 -58.13
CA VAL A 13 101.14 -19.38 -58.37
C VAL A 13 100.06 -20.38 -57.95
N SER A 14 99.81 -20.45 -56.65
CA SER A 14 98.49 -20.79 -56.06
C SER A 14 98.50 -20.87 -54.53
N THR A 15 99.31 -20.05 -53.84
CA THR A 15 99.10 -19.76 -52.42
C THR A 15 98.75 -18.29 -52.25
N LEU A 16 97.59 -17.90 -52.78
CA LEU A 16 96.81 -16.79 -52.21
C LEU A 16 96.34 -17.23 -50.83
N GLY A 17 97.28 -17.24 -49.88
CA GLY A 17 97.01 -17.35 -48.46
C GLY A 17 96.24 -16.11 -48.06
N CYS A 18 94.94 -16.27 -47.87
CA CYS A 18 94.00 -15.25 -47.45
C CYS A 18 94.43 -14.73 -46.05
N VAL A 19 95.14 -13.60 -46.00
CA VAL A 19 95.80 -13.07 -44.77
C VAL A 19 94.79 -12.54 -43.73
N LEU A 20 93.54 -12.28 -44.12
CA LEU A 20 92.47 -11.85 -43.23
C LEU A 20 91.20 -12.68 -43.47
N PRO A 21 90.46 -13.09 -42.43
CA PRO A 21 89.14 -13.70 -42.60
C PRO A 21 88.19 -12.70 -43.28
N THR A 22 87.42 -13.17 -44.26
CA THR A 22 86.40 -12.36 -44.94
C THR A 22 85.35 -11.87 -43.93
N THR A 23 84.84 -10.65 -44.16
CA THR A 23 83.72 -10.14 -43.38
C THR A 23 82.51 -11.05 -43.58
N PRO A 24 81.74 -11.41 -42.53
CA PRO A 24 80.53 -12.20 -42.69
C PRO A 24 79.57 -11.55 -43.70
N GLU A 25 78.88 -12.35 -44.48
CA GLU A 25 77.96 -11.89 -45.51
C GLU A 25 76.52 -12.29 -45.19
N LEU A 26 75.57 -11.59 -45.80
CA LEU A 26 74.14 -11.88 -45.68
C LEU A 26 73.66 -11.90 -44.22
N LEU A 27 74.08 -10.93 -43.41
CA LEU A 27 73.53 -10.74 -42.07
C LEU A 27 72.03 -10.44 -42.18
N THR A 28 71.21 -11.35 -41.69
CA THR A 28 69.76 -11.19 -41.57
C THR A 28 69.39 -11.24 -40.10
N VAL A 29 68.49 -10.33 -39.69
CA VAL A 29 68.03 -10.25 -38.30
C VAL A 29 66.52 -10.10 -38.31
N TRP A 30 65.83 -10.90 -37.50
CA TRP A 30 64.38 -10.81 -37.32
C TRP A 30 64.00 -11.10 -35.87
N ALA A 31 62.83 -10.63 -35.46
CA ALA A 31 62.29 -10.93 -34.15
C ALA A 31 61.74 -12.35 -34.09
N THR A 32 62.10 -13.07 -33.03
CA THR A 32 61.50 -14.36 -32.70
C THR A 32 60.50 -14.24 -31.56
N SER A 33 60.63 -13.21 -30.71
CA SER A 33 59.66 -12.84 -29.70
C SER A 33 59.77 -11.35 -29.36
N SER A 34 59.02 -10.88 -28.36
CA SER A 34 59.13 -9.51 -27.87
C SER A 34 60.43 -9.22 -27.12
N LYS A 35 61.11 -10.25 -26.61
CA LYS A 35 62.39 -10.10 -25.90
C LYS A 35 63.55 -10.77 -26.64
N GLN A 36 63.35 -11.21 -27.88
CA GLN A 36 64.37 -11.95 -28.63
C GLN A 36 64.48 -11.56 -30.10
N LEU A 37 65.73 -11.42 -30.56
CA LEU A 37 66.08 -11.31 -31.98
C LEU A 37 66.96 -12.49 -32.38
N ARG A 38 66.69 -13.08 -33.55
CA ARG A 38 67.57 -14.06 -34.16
C ARG A 38 68.35 -13.42 -35.29
N ALA A 39 69.67 -13.60 -35.25
CA ALA A 39 70.57 -13.17 -36.31
C ALA A 39 71.23 -14.38 -36.96
N THR A 40 71.30 -14.38 -38.29
CA THR A 40 72.01 -15.39 -39.07
C THR A 40 72.93 -14.74 -40.10
N TRP A 41 74.05 -15.38 -40.38
CA TRP A 41 75.02 -14.90 -41.37
C TRP A 41 75.80 -16.06 -41.96
N ASN A 42 76.35 -15.84 -43.16
CA ASN A 42 77.22 -16.78 -43.83
C ASN A 42 78.69 -16.37 -43.67
N ILE A 43 79.55 -17.38 -43.54
CA ILE A 43 81.00 -17.19 -43.51
C ILE A 43 81.57 -17.81 -44.78
N THR A 44 82.09 -16.97 -45.68
CA THR A 44 82.73 -17.43 -46.92
C THR A 44 84.10 -18.05 -46.61
N GLN A 45 84.35 -19.25 -47.13
CA GLN A 45 85.64 -19.92 -46.92
C GLN A 45 86.74 -19.29 -47.77
N CYS A 46 87.95 -19.28 -47.21
CA CYS A 46 89.18 -18.95 -47.92
C CYS A 46 90.21 -20.06 -47.64
N GLY A 47 90.39 -21.03 -48.56
CA GLY A 47 91.46 -22.04 -48.54
C GLY A 47 91.09 -23.50 -48.16
N LEU A 48 91.95 -24.45 -48.57
CA LEU A 48 91.82 -25.93 -48.48
C LEU A 48 91.54 -26.48 -47.04
N PRO A 49 90.90 -27.67 -46.91
CA PRO A 49 90.03 -27.99 -45.79
C PRO A 49 90.78 -28.59 -44.60
N THR A 50 90.88 -27.86 -43.51
CA THR A 50 90.97 -28.44 -42.16
C THR A 50 89.93 -27.76 -41.27
N PHE A 51 89.39 -28.49 -40.31
CA PHE A 51 88.24 -28.11 -39.47
C PHE A 51 88.44 -26.73 -38.79
N THR A 52 88.00 -25.65 -39.43
CA THR A 52 88.12 -24.29 -38.91
C THR A 52 86.81 -23.87 -38.26
N ALA A 53 86.78 -23.93 -36.93
CA ALA A 53 85.74 -23.29 -36.15
C ALA A 53 86.05 -21.79 -36.02
N TYR A 54 85.01 -20.97 -36.13
CA TYR A 54 85.07 -19.52 -36.01
C TYR A 54 84.50 -19.09 -34.66
N LYS A 55 85.02 -18.01 -34.10
CA LYS A 55 84.38 -17.31 -32.99
C LYS A 55 83.86 -15.98 -33.52
N CYS A 56 82.55 -15.80 -33.52
CA CYS A 56 81.89 -14.60 -34.02
C CYS A 56 81.42 -13.74 -32.85
N SER A 57 81.66 -12.43 -32.94
CA SER A 57 81.21 -11.42 -31.99
C SER A 57 80.12 -10.59 -32.64
N VAL A 58 78.92 -10.70 -32.10
CA VAL A 58 77.74 -9.94 -32.51
C VAL A 58 77.63 -8.72 -31.62
N GLN A 59 77.78 -7.54 -32.20
CA GLN A 59 77.64 -6.27 -31.49
C GLN A 59 76.29 -5.64 -31.83
N TYR A 60 75.57 -5.19 -30.81
CA TYR A 60 74.24 -4.60 -30.98
C TYR A 60 74.02 -3.40 -30.05
N PHE A 61 73.17 -2.49 -30.50
CA PHE A 61 72.80 -1.25 -29.81
C PHE A 61 71.28 -1.11 -29.81
N SER A 62 70.74 -0.63 -28.69
CA SER A 62 69.33 -0.27 -28.55
C SER A 62 69.06 1.09 -29.21
N GLN A 63 67.81 1.39 -29.56
CA GLN A 63 67.41 2.76 -29.91
C GLN A 63 67.37 3.69 -28.68
N TRP A 64 67.27 3.14 -27.47
CA TRP A 64 67.13 3.90 -26.22
C TRP A 64 68.46 4.36 -25.63
N ASP A 65 69.55 3.65 -25.97
CA ASP A 65 70.88 3.90 -25.45
C ASP A 65 71.93 3.62 -26.52
N ASN A 66 73.06 4.31 -26.46
CA ASN A 66 74.19 4.05 -27.36
C ASN A 66 75.20 3.06 -26.75
N ILE A 67 74.74 2.15 -25.88
CA ILE A 67 75.61 1.19 -25.20
C ILE A 67 75.82 -0.03 -26.10
N ALA A 68 77.08 -0.29 -26.46
CA ALA A 68 77.47 -1.44 -27.24
C ALA A 68 77.39 -2.72 -26.39
N ARG A 69 76.45 -3.60 -26.72
CA ARG A 69 76.35 -4.94 -26.13
C ARG A 69 76.96 -5.96 -27.09
N THR A 70 77.63 -6.99 -26.57
CA THR A 70 78.30 -8.00 -27.41
C THR A 70 78.05 -9.41 -26.91
N THR A 71 77.66 -10.30 -27.83
CA THR A 71 77.52 -11.74 -27.58
C THR A 71 78.48 -12.49 -28.50
N GLU A 72 79.22 -13.45 -27.95
CA GLU A 72 80.12 -14.27 -28.74
C GLU A 72 79.54 -15.67 -28.95
N VAL A 73 79.61 -16.18 -30.18
CA VAL A 73 79.16 -17.53 -30.54
C VAL A 73 80.24 -18.26 -31.32
N THR A 74 80.41 -19.55 -31.04
CA THR A 74 81.32 -20.42 -31.78
C THR A 74 80.55 -21.08 -32.93
N VAL A 75 81.03 -20.92 -34.15
CA VAL A 75 80.40 -21.42 -35.38
C VAL A 75 81.25 -22.56 -35.94
N GLY A 76 80.68 -23.78 -35.91
CA GLY A 76 81.24 -24.98 -36.52
C GLY A 76 80.80 -25.16 -37.98
N ARG A 77 80.91 -26.39 -38.52
CA ARG A 77 80.33 -26.73 -39.83
C ARG A 77 78.85 -27.08 -39.69
N PRO A 78 77.99 -26.70 -40.67
CA PRO A 78 78.28 -25.83 -41.83
C PRO A 78 78.55 -24.38 -41.41
N HIS A 79 79.38 -23.64 -42.16
CA HIS A 79 79.90 -22.29 -41.87
C HIS A 79 78.81 -21.18 -41.91
N HIS A 80 77.75 -21.41 -41.15
CA HIS A 80 76.55 -20.61 -41.02
C HIS A 80 76.41 -20.27 -39.55
N GLY A 81 76.57 -18.99 -39.22
CA GLY A 81 76.42 -18.51 -37.86
C GLY A 81 74.96 -18.22 -37.55
N SER A 82 74.53 -18.57 -36.34
CA SER A 82 73.25 -18.14 -35.79
C SER A 82 73.42 -17.81 -34.32
N VAL A 83 72.79 -16.72 -33.88
CA VAL A 83 72.68 -16.38 -32.46
C VAL A 83 71.26 -15.93 -32.15
N SER A 84 70.76 -16.31 -30.97
CA SER A 84 69.60 -15.68 -30.35
C SER A 84 70.11 -14.62 -29.39
N LEU A 85 69.65 -13.39 -29.55
CA LEU A 85 69.84 -12.33 -28.57
C LEU A 85 68.60 -12.30 -27.69
N ASP A 86 68.76 -12.59 -26.40
CA ASP A 86 67.68 -12.68 -25.43
C ASP A 86 67.68 -11.46 -24.49
N ASP A 87 66.70 -11.38 -23.59
CA ASP A 87 66.52 -10.29 -22.62
C ASP A 87 66.45 -8.88 -23.22
N LEU A 88 65.94 -8.79 -24.45
CA LEU A 88 65.75 -7.51 -25.14
C LEU A 88 64.47 -6.80 -24.69
N ILE A 89 64.45 -5.48 -24.82
CA ILE A 89 63.27 -4.65 -24.56
C ILE A 89 62.24 -4.85 -25.70
N PRO A 90 60.94 -5.03 -25.40
CA PRO A 90 59.87 -5.10 -26.40
C PRO A 90 59.78 -3.86 -27.30
N PHE A 91 59.28 -4.06 -28.52
CA PHE A 91 59.06 -3.02 -29.53
C PHE A 91 60.25 -2.06 -29.75
N THR A 92 61.47 -2.53 -29.55
CA THR A 92 62.67 -1.70 -29.57
C THR A 92 63.46 -1.99 -30.83
N LEU A 93 63.83 -0.95 -31.58
CA LEU A 93 64.71 -1.08 -32.74
C LEU A 93 66.14 -1.32 -32.27
N TYR A 94 66.74 -2.41 -32.71
CA TYR A 94 68.15 -2.70 -32.50
C TYR A 94 68.91 -2.59 -33.82
N ARG A 95 70.13 -2.06 -33.75
CA ARG A 95 71.09 -2.12 -34.87
C ARG A 95 72.23 -3.07 -34.51
N LEU A 96 72.50 -4.03 -35.40
CA LEU A 96 73.42 -5.13 -35.16
C LEU A 96 74.49 -5.19 -36.25
N ARG A 97 75.67 -5.67 -35.89
CA ARG A 97 76.75 -6.03 -36.83
C ARG A 97 77.59 -7.17 -36.28
N VAL A 98 78.17 -7.98 -37.17
CA VAL A 98 78.93 -9.17 -36.80
C VAL A 98 80.35 -9.08 -37.33
N LYS A 99 81.32 -9.54 -36.53
CA LYS A 99 82.67 -9.86 -37.00
C LYS A 99 83.03 -11.27 -36.53
N CYS A 100 83.91 -11.95 -37.24
CA CYS A 100 84.34 -13.30 -36.86
C CYS A 100 85.85 -13.41 -36.86
N ARG A 101 86.40 -14.17 -35.92
CA ARG A 101 87.80 -14.59 -35.93
C ARG A 101 87.91 -16.08 -36.14
N LYS A 102 88.97 -16.52 -36.79
CA LYS A 102 89.34 -17.95 -36.81
C LYS A 102 89.94 -18.30 -35.45
N LEU A 103 89.62 -19.48 -34.91
CA LEU A 103 90.14 -19.89 -33.60
C LEU A 103 91.66 -20.18 -33.60
N LEU A 104 92.23 -20.53 -34.76
CA LEU A 104 93.64 -20.91 -34.90
C LEU A 104 94.60 -19.72 -34.97
N ASP A 105 94.24 -18.66 -35.71
CA ASP A 105 95.11 -17.49 -35.92
C ASP A 105 94.70 -16.26 -35.08
N ASN A 106 93.55 -16.34 -34.39
CA ASN A 106 93.00 -15.30 -33.53
C ASN A 106 92.79 -13.93 -34.20
N THR A 107 92.80 -13.87 -35.55
CA THR A 107 92.62 -12.63 -36.31
C THR A 107 91.15 -12.35 -36.54
N TRP A 108 90.68 -11.14 -36.25
CA TRP A 108 89.29 -10.72 -36.47
C TRP A 108 89.09 -10.18 -37.89
N SER A 109 87.94 -10.47 -38.49
CA SER A 109 87.48 -9.76 -39.68
C SER A 109 86.95 -8.36 -39.36
N GLY A 110 86.69 -7.57 -40.40
CA GLY A 110 85.89 -6.35 -40.27
C GLY A 110 84.46 -6.65 -39.84
N TYR A 111 83.76 -5.64 -39.32
CA TYR A 111 82.33 -5.75 -39.06
C TYR A 111 81.52 -5.72 -40.35
N THR A 112 80.40 -6.45 -40.38
CA THR A 112 79.35 -6.22 -41.36
C THR A 112 78.78 -4.80 -41.26
N PRO A 113 78.09 -4.30 -42.31
CA PRO A 113 77.20 -3.15 -42.18
C PRO A 113 76.15 -3.39 -41.09
N TYR A 114 75.61 -2.30 -40.54
CA TYR A 114 74.52 -2.39 -39.57
C TYR A 114 73.24 -2.90 -40.23
N VAL A 115 72.63 -3.90 -39.61
CA VAL A 115 71.28 -4.37 -39.96
C VAL A 115 70.37 -4.04 -38.80
N GLN A 116 69.18 -3.54 -39.11
CA GLN A 116 68.20 -3.13 -38.11
C GLN A 116 67.04 -4.12 -38.05
N ALA A 117 66.60 -4.44 -36.84
CA ALA A 117 65.40 -5.23 -36.60
C ALA A 117 64.70 -4.72 -35.33
N ARG A 118 63.37 -4.77 -35.32
CA ARG A 118 62.56 -4.41 -34.15
C ARG A 118 62.04 -5.68 -33.50
N THR A 119 62.14 -5.78 -32.18
CA THR A 119 61.48 -6.84 -31.40
C THR A 119 59.95 -6.73 -31.48
N ASN A 120 59.22 -7.81 -31.26
CA ASN A 120 57.75 -7.77 -31.31
C ASN A 120 57.17 -6.90 -30.18
N ALA A 121 55.98 -6.34 -30.41
CA ALA A 121 55.26 -5.56 -29.42
C ALA A 121 54.69 -6.46 -28.32
N THR A 122 54.42 -5.86 -27.16
CA THR A 122 53.61 -6.45 -26.07
C THR A 122 52.76 -5.35 -25.44
N ALA A 123 51.82 -5.73 -24.57
CA ALA A 123 51.16 -4.74 -23.72
C ALA A 123 52.20 -3.93 -22.91
N PRO A 124 51.89 -2.68 -22.55
CA PRO A 124 52.76 -1.89 -21.68
C PRO A 124 52.95 -2.62 -20.34
N GLU A 125 54.19 -2.78 -19.87
CA GLU A 125 54.48 -3.64 -18.70
C GLU A 125 54.35 -2.89 -17.36
N SER A 126 54.28 -1.56 -17.39
CA SER A 126 54.28 -0.72 -16.19
C SER A 126 52.99 0.10 -16.08
N ALA A 127 52.47 0.20 -14.87
CA ALA A 127 51.39 1.12 -14.54
C ALA A 127 51.88 2.58 -14.62
N VAL A 128 50.95 3.51 -14.84
CA VAL A 128 51.23 4.95 -14.77
C VAL A 128 51.38 5.41 -13.32
N THR A 129 52.12 6.50 -13.08
CA THR A 129 52.15 7.15 -11.77
C THR A 129 50.93 8.06 -11.65
N VAL A 130 50.07 7.82 -10.66
CA VAL A 130 48.84 8.60 -10.44
C VAL A 130 49.02 9.48 -9.21
N GLY A 131 48.66 10.76 -9.33
CA GLY A 131 48.65 11.71 -8.22
C GLY A 131 47.44 11.53 -7.30
N THR A 132 47.45 12.21 -6.16
CA THR A 132 46.31 12.18 -5.22
C THR A 132 45.09 12.86 -5.85
N PRO A 133 43.90 12.23 -5.86
CA PRO A 133 42.69 12.82 -6.40
C PRO A 133 42.29 14.06 -5.62
N VAL A 134 41.83 15.09 -6.31
CA VAL A 134 41.37 16.34 -5.70
C VAL A 134 39.88 16.50 -5.97
N SER A 135 39.11 16.95 -4.98
CA SER A 135 37.69 17.28 -5.14
C SER A 135 37.50 18.80 -5.24
N PRO A 136 37.65 19.42 -6.43
CA PRO A 136 37.64 20.88 -6.58
C PRO A 136 36.30 21.53 -6.22
N SER A 137 35.19 20.79 -6.33
CA SER A 137 33.87 21.29 -5.97
C SER A 137 33.03 20.21 -5.29
N ILE A 138 32.41 20.58 -4.18
CA ILE A 138 31.49 19.73 -3.42
C ILE A 138 30.21 20.54 -3.20
N ASN A 139 29.10 20.05 -3.74
CA ASN A 139 27.78 20.58 -3.51
C ASN A 139 27.05 19.65 -2.54
N TYR A 140 27.14 19.97 -1.26
CA TYR A 140 26.44 19.22 -0.21
C TYR A 140 24.94 19.16 -0.50
N ARG A 141 24.32 20.30 -0.90
CA ARG A 141 22.88 20.40 -1.18
C ARG A 141 22.37 19.39 -2.22
N THR A 142 23.15 19.06 -3.23
CA THR A 142 22.77 18.04 -4.22
C THR A 142 23.40 16.68 -3.95
N GLY A 143 24.30 16.58 -2.96
CA GLY A 143 25.18 15.44 -2.69
C GLY A 143 26.02 15.07 -3.89
N ARG A 144 26.49 16.09 -4.64
CA ARG A 144 27.32 15.90 -5.83
C ARG A 144 28.68 16.54 -5.65
N ARG A 145 29.71 15.89 -6.19
CA ARG A 145 31.08 16.42 -6.25
C ARG A 145 31.71 16.16 -7.60
N ASN A 146 32.69 17.00 -7.94
CA ASN A 146 33.60 16.72 -9.05
C ASN A 146 34.92 16.21 -8.46
N VAL A 147 35.55 15.25 -9.13
CA VAL A 147 36.84 14.67 -8.72
C VAL A 147 37.80 14.74 -9.90
N THR A 148 38.94 15.39 -9.71
CA THR A 148 40.00 15.48 -10.70
C THR A 148 41.13 14.54 -10.33
N VAL A 149 41.55 13.72 -11.29
CA VAL A 149 42.69 12.80 -11.17
C VAL A 149 43.73 13.18 -12.21
N THR A 150 45.00 13.20 -11.81
CA THR A 150 46.14 13.53 -12.66
C THR A 150 47.15 12.39 -12.64
N TRP A 151 47.78 12.09 -13.77
CA TRP A 151 48.80 11.06 -13.90
C TRP A 151 49.97 11.51 -14.74
N GLU A 152 51.13 10.90 -14.52
CA GLU A 152 52.31 11.13 -15.34
C GLU A 152 52.24 10.31 -16.65
N PRO A 153 52.63 10.89 -17.80
CA PRO A 153 52.70 10.13 -19.05
C PRO A 153 53.62 8.91 -18.91
N LEU A 154 53.17 7.77 -19.45
CA LEU A 154 54.01 6.57 -19.45
C LEU A 154 55.27 6.84 -20.29
N PRO A 155 56.49 6.57 -19.80
CA PRO A 155 57.71 6.78 -20.58
C PRO A 155 57.73 5.96 -21.87
N SER A 156 58.26 6.50 -22.96
CA SER A 156 58.24 5.84 -24.29
C SER A 156 58.88 4.44 -24.30
N ILE A 157 59.91 4.21 -23.49
CA ILE A 157 60.56 2.90 -23.32
C ILE A 157 59.65 1.84 -22.69
N LYS A 158 58.59 2.25 -22.01
CA LYS A 158 57.61 1.37 -21.33
C LYS A 158 56.33 1.15 -22.14
N HIS A 159 56.19 1.81 -23.30
CA HIS A 159 55.01 1.65 -24.16
C HIS A 159 54.89 0.25 -24.74
N ASN A 160 56.03 -0.43 -24.96
CA ASN A 160 56.14 -1.77 -25.55
C ASN A 160 55.38 -1.93 -26.88
N GLY A 161 55.06 -0.83 -27.56
CA GLY A 161 54.18 -0.75 -28.72
C GLY A 161 53.86 0.72 -29.04
N ILE A 162 52.90 0.94 -29.93
CA ILE A 162 52.37 2.29 -30.19
C ILE A 162 51.28 2.57 -29.14
N LEU A 163 51.54 3.51 -28.22
CA LEU A 163 50.57 3.90 -27.20
C LEU A 163 49.36 4.57 -27.87
N LEU A 164 48.16 4.09 -27.58
CA LEU A 164 46.91 4.58 -28.17
C LEU A 164 46.18 5.56 -27.24
N GLY A 165 46.35 5.42 -25.93
CA GLY A 165 45.75 6.30 -24.93
C GLY A 165 45.68 5.64 -23.55
N TYR A 166 44.77 6.15 -22.74
CA TYR A 166 44.51 5.65 -21.38
C TYR A 166 43.02 5.32 -21.21
N LEU A 167 42.73 4.27 -20.44
CA LEU A 167 41.40 3.89 -20.01
C LEU A 167 41.29 4.14 -18.51
N ILE A 168 40.31 4.96 -18.12
CA ILE A 168 39.99 5.29 -16.72
C ILE A 168 38.71 4.55 -16.35
N ARG A 169 38.82 3.55 -15.47
CA ARG A 169 37.66 2.83 -14.92
C ARG A 169 37.33 3.39 -13.55
N VAL A 170 36.07 3.80 -13.36
CA VAL A 170 35.56 4.34 -12.10
C VAL A 170 34.55 3.37 -11.52
N THR A 171 34.75 2.94 -10.28
CA THR A 171 33.86 2.02 -9.56
C THR A 171 33.38 2.69 -8.27
N ASP A 172 32.07 2.79 -8.07
CA ASP A 172 31.48 3.22 -6.80
C ASP A 172 31.68 2.12 -5.76
N LEU A 173 32.34 2.44 -4.64
CA LEU A 173 32.64 1.46 -3.59
C LEU A 173 31.38 1.00 -2.84
N ARG A 174 30.30 1.79 -2.89
CA ARG A 174 29.00 1.41 -2.30
C ARG A 174 28.12 0.61 -3.26
N VAL A 175 28.31 0.77 -4.56
CA VAL A 175 27.60 0.02 -5.61
C VAL A 175 28.63 -0.56 -6.59
N PRO A 176 29.29 -1.67 -6.24
CA PRO A 176 30.42 -2.21 -7.01
C PRO A 176 30.06 -2.58 -8.45
N SER A 177 28.78 -2.84 -8.72
CA SER A 177 28.24 -3.19 -10.03
C SER A 177 28.02 -1.99 -10.98
N GLY A 178 28.13 -0.74 -10.50
CA GLY A 178 27.76 0.47 -11.24
C GLY A 178 28.89 1.25 -11.91
N GLY A 179 30.05 0.62 -12.17
CA GLY A 179 31.21 1.31 -12.71
C GLY A 179 31.11 1.67 -14.20
N PHE A 180 31.84 2.70 -14.63
CA PHE A 180 31.94 3.11 -16.03
C PHE A 180 33.40 3.32 -16.46
N VAL A 181 33.65 3.37 -17.77
CA VAL A 181 34.99 3.54 -18.35
C VAL A 181 35.01 4.80 -19.22
N LEU A 182 36.01 5.64 -19.02
CA LEU A 182 36.31 6.81 -19.84
C LEU A 182 37.60 6.58 -20.63
N ASN A 183 37.67 7.19 -21.82
CA ASN A 183 38.84 7.14 -22.69
C ASN A 183 39.55 8.50 -22.66
N ALA A 184 40.87 8.49 -22.48
CA ALA A 184 41.71 9.67 -22.57
C ALA A 184 42.76 9.49 -23.67
N THR A 185 43.14 10.58 -24.33
CA THR A 185 44.13 10.57 -25.40
C THR A 185 45.54 10.46 -24.83
N VAL A 186 46.53 10.19 -25.69
CA VAL A 186 47.94 10.05 -25.29
C VAL A 186 48.52 11.32 -24.65
N ASN A 187 47.99 12.48 -25.02
CA ASN A 187 48.44 13.79 -24.52
C ASN A 187 47.74 14.20 -23.22
N ASP A 188 46.64 13.53 -22.87
CA ASP A 188 45.90 13.82 -21.65
C ASP A 188 46.64 13.25 -20.45
N THR A 189 46.81 14.10 -19.44
CA THR A 189 47.42 13.75 -18.14
C THR A 189 46.48 14.02 -16.98
N THR A 190 45.26 14.48 -17.28
CA THR A 190 44.27 14.88 -16.28
C THR A 190 42.87 14.50 -16.75
N CYS A 191 42.02 14.03 -15.84
CA CYS A 191 40.61 13.76 -16.09
C CYS A 191 39.78 14.29 -14.93
N THR A 192 38.70 15.03 -15.23
CA THR A 192 37.73 15.48 -14.23
C THR A 192 36.44 14.68 -14.37
N LEU A 193 36.10 13.96 -13.31
CA LEU A 193 34.86 13.21 -13.16
C LEU A 193 33.81 14.14 -12.55
N GLU A 194 32.76 14.46 -13.30
CA GLU A 194 31.74 15.40 -12.87
C GLU A 194 30.50 14.71 -12.28
N LYS A 195 29.78 15.42 -11.40
CA LYS A 195 28.48 15.01 -10.85
C LYS A 195 28.50 13.63 -10.16
N LEU A 196 29.63 13.24 -9.60
CA LEU A 196 29.76 12.04 -8.78
C LEU A 196 28.96 12.21 -7.48
N LYS A 197 28.50 11.11 -6.89
CA LYS A 197 27.90 11.13 -5.55
C LYS A 197 28.99 11.37 -4.50
N LEU A 198 28.58 11.56 -3.24
CA LEU A 198 29.53 11.67 -2.13
C LEU A 198 30.12 10.32 -1.66
N SER A 199 29.71 9.19 -2.28
CA SER A 199 30.28 7.85 -2.09
C SER A 199 31.79 7.80 -2.27
N GLY A 200 32.47 6.81 -1.68
CA GLY A 200 33.84 6.46 -2.05
C GLY A 200 33.94 5.86 -3.45
N TYR A 201 35.03 6.15 -4.16
CA TYR A 201 35.27 5.63 -5.52
C TYR A 201 36.65 4.99 -5.64
N ARG A 202 36.74 3.89 -6.38
CA ARG A 202 37.99 3.34 -6.89
C ARG A 202 38.18 3.76 -8.35
N ILE A 203 39.34 4.29 -8.67
CA ILE A 203 39.69 4.74 -10.02
C ILE A 203 40.93 3.96 -10.48
N ASP A 204 40.76 3.16 -11.53
CA ASP A 204 41.84 2.40 -12.16
C ASP A 204 42.23 3.05 -13.49
N ILE A 205 43.48 3.46 -13.64
CA ILE A 205 44.01 4.04 -14.89
C ILE A 205 44.94 3.01 -15.54
N THR A 206 44.64 2.67 -16.79
CA THR A 206 45.46 1.73 -17.60
C THR A 206 45.90 2.39 -18.90
N ALA A 207 47.18 2.29 -19.23
CA ALA A 207 47.69 2.64 -20.54
C ALA A 207 47.42 1.48 -21.50
N TYR A 208 47.11 1.74 -22.78
CA TYR A 208 46.86 0.65 -23.73
C TYR A 208 47.46 0.89 -25.11
N ASN A 209 47.84 -0.21 -25.75
CA ASN A 209 48.28 -0.28 -27.14
C ASN A 209 47.49 -1.37 -27.88
N THR A 210 47.93 -1.75 -29.09
CA THR A 210 47.26 -2.80 -29.88
C THR A 210 47.36 -4.20 -29.27
N GLU A 211 48.36 -4.45 -28.44
CA GLU A 211 48.62 -5.77 -27.84
C GLU A 211 47.90 -5.97 -26.51
N GLY A 212 47.56 -4.90 -25.81
CA GLY A 212 46.81 -4.97 -24.57
C GLY A 212 46.97 -3.77 -23.65
N ARG A 213 46.60 -3.99 -22.39
CA ARG A 213 46.57 -2.97 -21.34
C ARG A 213 47.70 -3.16 -20.35
N SER A 214 48.18 -2.05 -19.80
CA SER A 214 49.08 -2.07 -18.66
C SER A 214 48.41 -2.63 -17.41
N PRO A 215 49.20 -3.03 -16.40
CA PRO A 215 48.68 -3.13 -15.04
C PRO A 215 47.97 -1.82 -14.64
N PRO A 216 46.84 -1.89 -13.91
CA PRO A 216 46.12 -0.70 -13.48
C PRO A 216 46.90 0.05 -12.39
N ALA A 217 46.92 1.37 -12.51
CA ALA A 217 47.23 2.24 -11.40
C ALA A 217 45.93 2.59 -10.68
N THR A 218 45.79 2.10 -9.45
CA THR A 218 44.56 2.25 -8.65
C THR A 218 44.70 3.39 -7.65
N VAL A 219 43.70 4.25 -7.58
CA VAL A 219 43.58 5.28 -6.57
C VAL A 219 42.18 5.31 -5.99
N GLU A 220 42.06 5.61 -4.70
CA GLU A 220 40.79 5.66 -4.00
C GLU A 220 40.43 7.08 -3.60
N VAL A 221 39.17 7.45 -3.84
CA VAL A 221 38.57 8.71 -3.45
C VAL A 221 37.80 8.47 -2.17
N GLN A 222 38.09 9.27 -1.15
CA GLN A 222 37.47 9.14 0.17
C GLN A 222 35.94 9.24 0.10
N ASP A 223 35.26 8.37 0.85
CA ASP A 223 33.82 8.45 1.10
C ASP A 223 33.52 9.58 2.09
N ILE A 224 32.69 10.53 1.68
CA ILE A 224 32.26 11.65 2.52
C ILE A 224 30.73 11.72 2.63
N ALA A 225 30.03 10.67 2.19
CA ALA A 225 28.59 10.58 2.30
C ALA A 225 28.19 10.35 3.77
N ARG A 226 27.19 11.09 4.23
CA ARG A 226 26.62 10.96 5.57
C ARG A 226 25.19 10.49 5.49
N VAL A 227 24.79 9.74 6.51
CA VAL A 227 23.38 9.40 6.72
C VAL A 227 22.64 10.71 7.02
N PRO A 228 21.48 10.99 6.40
CA PRO A 228 20.75 12.23 6.63
C PRO A 228 20.27 12.35 8.08
N ASP A 229 20.13 13.58 8.56
CA ASP A 229 19.33 13.86 9.74
C ASP A 229 17.84 13.61 9.46
N LYS A 230 17.01 13.70 10.50
CA LYS A 230 15.56 13.53 10.36
C LYS A 230 14.95 14.68 9.52
N PRO A 231 13.98 14.38 8.63
CA PRO A 231 13.14 15.41 8.02
C PRO A 231 12.38 16.22 9.09
N LEU A 232 12.11 17.49 8.79
CA LEU A 232 11.51 18.45 9.72
C LEU A 232 10.10 18.83 9.28
N ASP A 233 9.32 19.39 10.20
CA ASP A 233 8.00 20.00 9.92
C ASP A 233 7.08 19.13 9.06
N LEU A 234 6.99 17.83 9.38
CA LEU A 234 6.03 16.94 8.73
C LEU A 234 4.61 17.41 9.08
N THR A 235 3.78 17.56 8.04
CA THR A 235 2.38 17.97 8.15
C THR A 235 1.51 17.04 7.32
N ALA A 236 0.24 16.93 7.72
CA ALA A 236 -0.75 16.06 7.08
C ALA A 236 -2.07 16.79 6.83
N GLU A 237 -2.56 16.73 5.60
CA GLU A 237 -3.79 17.40 5.17
C GLU A 237 -4.68 16.47 4.34
N ILE A 238 -6.00 16.65 4.45
CA ILE A 238 -6.98 15.90 3.66
C ILE A 238 -7.27 16.71 2.40
N THR A 239 -7.20 16.06 1.25
CA THR A 239 -7.50 16.63 -0.06
C THR A 239 -9.01 16.63 -0.34
N GLN A 240 -9.45 17.33 -1.39
CA GLN A 240 -10.85 17.32 -1.81
C GLN A 240 -11.33 15.92 -2.23
N ASP A 241 -10.43 15.09 -2.75
CA ASP A 241 -10.70 13.70 -3.15
C ASP A 241 -10.55 12.70 -1.99
N GLU A 242 -10.67 13.16 -0.74
CA GLU A 242 -10.61 12.34 0.49
C GLU A 242 -9.27 11.61 0.75
N ASN A 243 -8.25 11.87 -0.06
CA ASN A 243 -6.89 11.36 0.13
C ASN A 243 -6.08 12.22 1.10
N ILE A 244 -5.01 11.67 1.65
CA ILE A 244 -4.10 12.39 2.55
C ILE A 244 -2.90 12.91 1.75
N THR A 245 -2.50 14.17 1.97
CA THR A 245 -1.25 14.74 1.49
C THR A 245 -0.33 15.01 2.67
N LEU A 246 0.91 14.56 2.57
CA LEU A 246 1.97 14.93 3.52
C LEU A 246 2.92 15.92 2.88
N SER A 247 3.39 16.89 3.66
CA SER A 247 4.47 17.79 3.29
C SER A 247 5.47 17.93 4.42
N TRP A 248 6.76 18.05 4.09
CA TRP A 248 7.84 18.14 5.06
C TRP A 248 8.96 19.06 4.58
N GLN A 249 9.85 19.44 5.49
CA GLN A 249 11.10 20.10 5.15
C GLN A 249 12.26 19.11 5.09
N PRO A 250 13.20 19.30 4.15
CA PRO A 250 14.40 18.47 4.10
C PRO A 250 15.27 18.68 5.37
N PRO A 251 16.07 17.69 5.76
CA PRO A 251 17.06 17.79 6.85
C PRO A 251 18.05 18.96 6.70
N ALA A 252 18.59 19.45 7.82
CA ALA A 252 19.43 20.66 7.90
C ALA A 252 20.81 20.51 7.21
N GLU A 253 21.43 19.33 7.22
CA GLU A 253 22.67 19.03 6.51
C GLU A 253 22.36 18.29 5.19
N ILE A 254 21.94 19.01 4.15
CA ILE A 254 21.56 18.33 2.90
C ILE A 254 22.82 17.69 2.30
N GLY A 255 22.81 16.36 2.17
CA GLY A 255 23.86 15.48 1.63
C GLY A 255 23.44 14.72 0.37
N GLY A 256 22.52 15.29 -0.42
CA GLY A 256 21.94 14.70 -1.64
C GLY A 256 21.02 13.52 -1.39
N ILE A 257 19.82 13.82 -0.91
CA ILE A 257 18.78 12.84 -0.62
C ILE A 257 18.34 12.19 -1.93
N GLU A 258 18.46 10.87 -2.00
CA GLU A 258 18.08 10.09 -3.17
C GLU A 258 16.59 9.76 -3.13
N GLN A 259 16.08 9.50 -1.93
CA GLN A 259 14.72 9.02 -1.71
C GLN A 259 14.25 9.35 -0.30
N TYR A 260 12.94 9.54 -0.15
CA TYR A 260 12.25 9.49 1.13
C TYR A 260 11.42 8.20 1.21
N SER A 261 11.36 7.62 2.40
CA SER A 261 10.45 6.53 2.72
C SER A 261 9.43 7.05 3.71
N VAL A 262 8.17 7.01 3.33
CA VAL A 262 7.05 7.41 4.21
C VAL A 262 6.44 6.17 4.80
N PHE A 263 6.19 6.21 6.11
CA PHE A 263 5.57 5.12 6.87
C PHE A 263 4.25 5.58 7.48
N TRP A 264 3.22 4.75 7.42
CA TRP A 264 1.94 5.00 8.10
C TRP A 264 1.32 3.76 8.72
N CYS A 265 0.45 3.99 9.70
CA CYS A 265 -0.30 2.97 10.42
C CYS A 265 -1.60 3.55 10.96
N GLU A 266 -2.61 2.68 11.05
CA GLU A 266 -3.94 2.95 11.59
C GLU A 266 -3.96 2.70 13.10
N LEU A 267 -4.41 3.66 13.90
CA LEU A 267 -4.23 3.65 15.36
C LEU A 267 -5.41 3.13 16.18
N GLU A 268 -6.61 3.04 15.60
CA GLU A 268 -7.80 2.54 16.30
C GLU A 268 -7.71 1.02 16.53
N THR A 269 -7.07 0.27 15.62
CA THR A 269 -6.83 -1.17 15.76
C THR A 269 -5.40 -1.53 16.17
N ASP A 270 -4.40 -0.72 15.79
CA ASP A 270 -2.99 -0.91 16.14
C ASP A 270 -2.37 0.35 16.75
N ALA A 271 -2.67 0.59 18.03
CA ALA A 271 -2.24 1.79 18.75
C ALA A 271 -0.71 1.99 18.81
N ASN A 272 0.06 0.90 18.71
CA ASN A 272 1.52 0.95 18.79
C ASN A 272 2.21 0.91 17.43
N CYS A 273 1.46 0.71 16.35
CA CYS A 273 2.00 0.42 15.03
C CYS A 273 2.99 -0.74 15.09
N GLY A 274 2.60 -1.82 15.76
CA GLY A 274 3.41 -3.02 15.93
C GLY A 274 3.37 -3.96 14.71
N GLY A 275 2.44 -3.74 13.78
CA GLY A 275 2.35 -4.46 12.51
C GLY A 275 3.40 -4.02 11.48
N ASN A 276 3.37 -4.67 10.30
CA ASN A 276 4.18 -4.23 9.16
C ASN A 276 3.65 -2.89 8.67
N GLU A 277 4.36 -1.80 8.98
CA GLU A 277 4.06 -0.47 8.47
C GLU A 277 4.07 -0.47 6.93
N THR A 278 3.06 0.16 6.34
CA THR A 278 3.02 0.41 4.91
C THR A 278 4.09 1.44 4.56
N VAL A 279 4.79 1.22 3.44
CA VAL A 279 5.89 2.08 3.00
C VAL A 279 5.66 2.61 1.60
N LEU A 280 5.79 3.93 1.44
CA LEU A 280 5.79 4.59 0.14
C LEU A 280 7.17 5.18 -0.13
N SER A 281 7.66 4.91 -1.33
CA SER A 281 8.92 5.45 -1.85
C SER A 281 8.66 6.74 -2.62
N VAL A 282 9.27 7.84 -2.17
CA VAL A 282 9.13 9.17 -2.77
C VAL A 282 10.51 9.64 -3.24
N PRO A 283 10.69 10.18 -4.46
CA PRO A 283 12.00 10.64 -4.90
C PRO A 283 12.50 11.81 -4.04
N GLY A 284 13.81 11.88 -3.78
CA GLY A 284 14.41 12.88 -2.87
C GLY A 284 14.27 14.33 -3.32
N THR A 285 13.86 14.58 -4.56
CA THR A 285 13.53 15.93 -5.09
C THR A 285 12.18 16.45 -4.64
N TYR A 286 11.30 15.59 -4.14
CA TYR A 286 9.97 15.95 -3.66
C TYR A 286 9.98 16.09 -2.14
N THR A 287 9.26 17.09 -1.66
CA THR A 287 9.03 17.36 -0.23
C THR A 287 7.54 17.29 0.13
N THR A 288 6.73 16.79 -0.80
CA THR A 288 5.29 16.61 -0.65
C THR A 288 4.85 15.40 -1.46
N THR A 289 3.88 14.65 -0.96
CA THR A 289 3.27 13.54 -1.70
C THR A 289 1.84 13.31 -1.23
N THR A 290 0.98 12.90 -2.16
CA THR A 290 -0.40 12.51 -1.88
C THR A 290 -0.50 10.98 -1.89
N PHE A 291 -1.17 10.42 -0.90
CA PHE A 291 -1.30 8.98 -0.69
C PHE A 291 -2.68 8.51 -1.10
N ILE A 292 -2.71 7.59 -2.06
CA ILE A 292 -3.93 6.89 -2.47
C ILE A 292 -3.85 5.50 -1.85
N ASP A 293 -4.69 5.26 -0.85
CA ASP A 293 -4.78 4.00 -0.11
C ASP A 293 -6.24 3.76 0.31
N SER A 294 -6.53 2.61 0.90
CA SER A 294 -7.84 2.24 1.43
C SER A 294 -8.07 2.86 2.82
N TRP A 295 -8.07 4.19 2.89
CA TRP A 295 -8.28 4.94 4.14
C TRP A 295 -9.64 4.58 4.76
N LEU A 296 -9.62 4.10 6.02
CA LEU A 296 -10.86 3.86 6.75
C LEU A 296 -11.45 5.21 7.17
N PRO A 297 -12.75 5.49 6.93
CA PRO A 297 -13.32 6.79 7.24
C PRO A 297 -13.26 7.13 8.73
N PHE A 298 -12.87 8.36 9.06
CA PHE A 298 -12.72 8.88 10.43
C PHE A 298 -11.81 8.03 11.35
N HIS A 299 -10.78 7.40 10.78
CA HIS A 299 -9.75 6.69 11.56
C HIS A 299 -8.51 7.56 11.71
N ARG A 300 -7.81 7.42 12.84
CA ARG A 300 -6.59 8.19 13.11
C ARG A 300 -5.38 7.43 12.60
N TYR A 301 -4.58 8.09 11.79
CA TYR A 301 -3.34 7.56 11.25
C TYR A 301 -2.14 8.32 11.82
N ARG A 302 -1.03 7.59 12.04
CA ARG A 302 0.29 8.14 12.36
C ARG A 302 1.18 8.06 11.13
N PHE A 303 1.92 9.12 10.88
CA PHE A 303 2.86 9.24 9.77
C PHE A 303 4.25 9.60 10.26
N ASN A 304 5.29 9.04 9.64
CA ASN A 304 6.65 9.53 9.74
C ASN A 304 7.38 9.38 8.40
N VAL A 305 8.44 10.16 8.20
CA VAL A 305 9.23 10.17 6.97
C VAL A 305 10.70 9.96 7.31
N ARG A 306 11.39 9.12 6.54
CA ARG A 306 12.84 8.91 6.62
C ARG A 306 13.50 9.33 5.31
N ALA A 307 14.65 10.00 5.40
CA ALA A 307 15.46 10.33 4.24
C ALA A 307 16.53 9.25 3.99
N LEU A 308 16.85 8.98 2.73
CA LEU A 308 17.84 8.01 2.28
C LEU A 308 18.88 8.70 1.38
N THR A 309 20.16 8.49 1.69
CA THR A 309 21.29 8.83 0.81
C THR A 309 22.07 7.56 0.46
N SER A 310 23.08 7.69 -0.41
CA SER A 310 24.11 6.66 -0.60
C SER A 310 24.75 6.18 0.71
N ALA A 311 24.73 6.99 1.78
CA ALA A 311 25.24 6.58 3.08
C ALA A 311 24.38 5.57 3.82
N GLY A 312 23.06 5.57 3.57
CA GLY A 312 22.06 4.82 4.30
C GLY A 312 20.84 5.66 4.67
N GLN A 313 19.86 5.01 5.30
CA GLN A 313 18.62 5.64 5.74
C GLN A 313 18.82 6.33 7.10
N GLY A 314 18.37 7.59 7.18
CA GLY A 314 18.38 8.39 8.41
C GLY A 314 17.25 8.05 9.38
N PRO A 315 17.26 8.67 10.57
CA PRO A 315 16.19 8.52 11.55
C PRO A 315 14.85 9.06 11.02
N PRO A 316 13.72 8.58 11.58
CA PRO A 316 12.40 9.10 11.25
C PRO A 316 12.23 10.55 11.72
N SER A 317 11.41 11.31 10.98
CA SER A 317 10.82 12.55 11.46
C SER A 317 10.02 12.33 12.75
N ASP A 318 9.68 13.43 13.40
CA ASP A 318 8.67 13.37 14.46
C ASP A 318 7.34 12.87 13.90
N ASN A 319 6.58 12.14 14.72
CA ASN A 319 5.31 11.57 14.31
C ASN A 319 4.28 12.68 14.05
N THR A 320 3.58 12.57 12.94
CA THR A 320 2.43 13.40 12.60
C THR A 320 1.16 12.57 12.64
N TYR A 321 0.05 13.16 13.08
CA TYR A 321 -1.22 12.46 13.22
C TYR A 321 -2.31 13.16 12.42
N LYS A 322 -3.18 12.37 11.78
CA LYS A 322 -4.32 12.92 11.05
C LYS A 322 -5.48 11.92 11.04
N TYR A 323 -6.70 12.43 11.20
CA TYR A 323 -7.90 11.67 10.87
C TYR A 323 -8.09 11.67 9.36
N SER A 324 -8.47 10.53 8.79
CA SER A 324 -8.96 10.46 7.41
C SER A 324 -10.28 11.21 7.25
N ALA A 325 -10.75 11.35 6.00
CA ALA A 325 -12.04 11.95 5.71
C ALA A 325 -13.17 11.24 6.48
N GLU A 326 -14.17 12.02 6.92
CA GLU A 326 -15.41 11.46 7.44
C GLU A 326 -16.17 10.74 6.31
N GLY A 327 -17.09 9.88 6.69
CA GLY A 327 -18.04 9.22 5.80
C GLY A 327 -19.42 9.17 6.45
N VAL A 328 -20.40 8.64 5.70
CA VAL A 328 -21.72 8.39 6.25
C VAL A 328 -21.71 7.17 7.20
N PRO A 329 -22.56 7.14 8.24
CA PRO A 329 -22.65 5.98 9.12
C PRO A 329 -22.95 4.68 8.37
N LEU A 330 -22.17 3.64 8.65
CA LEU A 330 -22.26 2.35 7.95
C LEU A 330 -23.48 1.53 8.40
N SER A 331 -23.83 1.62 9.68
CA SER A 331 -24.97 0.91 10.28
C SER A 331 -25.93 1.89 10.92
N PRO A 332 -27.25 1.60 10.93
CA PRO A 332 -28.22 2.44 11.63
C PRO A 332 -28.08 2.33 13.17
N PRO A 333 -28.76 3.18 13.95
CA PRO A 333 -28.84 3.05 15.41
C PRO A 333 -29.36 1.69 15.85
N THR A 334 -28.93 1.23 17.03
CA THR A 334 -29.23 -0.11 17.53
C THR A 334 -30.33 -0.08 18.59
N ASN A 335 -30.90 -1.25 18.89
CA ASN A 335 -31.89 -1.43 19.98
C ASN A 335 -33.06 -0.43 19.94
N VAL A 336 -33.69 -0.28 18.77
CA VAL A 336 -34.87 0.57 18.61
C VAL A 336 -36.07 -0.05 19.32
N THR A 337 -36.67 0.72 20.21
CA THR A 337 -37.91 0.35 20.92
C THR A 337 -38.97 1.42 20.69
N VAL A 338 -40.22 0.97 20.60
CA VAL A 338 -41.39 1.81 20.37
C VAL A 338 -42.46 1.46 21.40
N GLN A 339 -43.02 2.47 22.05
CA GLN A 339 -44.03 2.32 23.10
C GLN A 339 -45.15 3.34 22.89
N ALA A 340 -46.41 2.91 22.91
CA ALA A 340 -47.54 3.82 22.91
C ALA A 340 -47.71 4.39 24.32
N GLU A 341 -47.62 5.71 24.44
CA GLU A 341 -47.84 6.42 25.71
C GLU A 341 -49.33 6.74 25.90
N ASN A 342 -50.01 7.03 24.79
CA ASN A 342 -51.45 7.22 24.73
C ASN A 342 -51.95 7.06 23.27
N ALA A 343 -53.21 7.44 23.03
CA ALA A 343 -53.85 7.33 21.72
C ALA A 343 -53.24 8.21 20.62
N THR A 344 -52.43 9.22 20.96
CA THR A 344 -51.89 10.20 20.02
C THR A 344 -50.38 10.38 20.13
N VAL A 345 -49.73 9.67 21.05
CA VAL A 345 -48.31 9.82 21.37
C VAL A 345 -47.62 8.46 21.45
N VAL A 346 -46.48 8.36 20.76
CA VAL A 346 -45.57 7.20 20.81
C VAL A 346 -44.18 7.66 21.26
N LEU A 347 -43.63 6.99 22.25
CA LEU A 347 -42.23 7.12 22.64
C LEU A 347 -41.37 6.17 21.80
N VAL A 348 -40.34 6.71 21.17
CA VAL A 348 -39.34 5.95 20.42
C VAL A 348 -38.00 6.13 21.11
N SER A 349 -37.28 5.04 21.40
CA SER A 349 -35.94 5.12 22.00
C SER A 349 -34.97 4.15 21.32
N TRP A 350 -33.68 4.51 21.29
CA TRP A 350 -32.64 3.75 20.61
C TRP A 350 -31.27 3.94 21.28
N GLN A 351 -30.36 3.03 20.99
CA GLN A 351 -28.95 3.12 21.39
C GLN A 351 -28.10 3.72 20.24
N PRO A 352 -26.98 4.38 20.57
CA PRO A 352 -26.08 4.93 19.57
C PRO A 352 -25.49 3.88 18.63
N ILE A 353 -25.01 4.35 17.48
CA ILE A 353 -24.26 3.52 16.55
C ILE A 353 -22.92 3.12 17.20
N PRO A 354 -22.50 1.83 17.11
CA PRO A 354 -21.17 1.41 17.57
C PRO A 354 -20.06 2.24 16.93
N LEU A 355 -19.03 2.61 17.69
CA LEU A 355 -17.95 3.50 17.24
C LEU A 355 -17.35 3.09 15.88
N VAL A 356 -17.07 1.79 15.71
CA VAL A 356 -16.53 1.20 14.47
C VAL A 356 -17.37 1.46 13.21
N ASN A 357 -18.66 1.74 13.36
CA ASN A 357 -19.60 1.95 12.25
C ASN A 357 -20.05 3.41 12.09
N ARG A 358 -19.62 4.34 12.96
CA ARG A 358 -20.04 5.75 12.86
C ARG A 358 -19.45 6.45 11.65
N ARG A 359 -18.20 6.14 11.32
CA ARG A 359 -17.45 6.73 10.20
C ARG A 359 -17.38 8.27 10.24
N GLY A 360 -17.60 8.90 11.39
CA GLY A 360 -17.62 10.36 11.54
C GLY A 360 -18.26 10.78 12.85
N LEU A 361 -18.33 12.09 13.09
CA LEU A 361 -19.02 12.65 14.24
C LEU A 361 -20.53 12.69 13.96
N LEU A 362 -21.33 12.08 14.83
CA LEU A 362 -22.78 12.07 14.65
C LEU A 362 -23.36 13.47 14.91
N THR A 363 -24.10 14.01 13.94
CA THR A 363 -24.72 15.35 14.03
C THR A 363 -26.20 15.28 14.41
N ALA A 364 -26.94 14.32 13.83
CA ALA A 364 -28.36 14.16 14.04
C ALA A 364 -28.85 12.73 13.79
N TYR A 365 -29.96 12.36 14.45
CA TYR A 365 -30.80 11.21 14.11
C TYR A 365 -32.07 11.70 13.41
N TYR A 366 -32.54 10.92 12.43
CA TYR A 366 -33.83 11.14 11.77
C TYR A 366 -34.78 10.01 12.10
N VAL A 367 -35.95 10.35 12.63
CA VAL A 367 -37.01 9.40 12.98
C VAL A 367 -38.13 9.55 11.96
N TYR A 368 -38.27 8.53 11.12
CA TYR A 368 -39.30 8.41 10.10
C TYR A 368 -40.46 7.60 10.63
N TYR A 369 -41.69 8.09 10.46
CA TYR A 369 -42.87 7.36 10.88
C TYR A 369 -44.02 7.55 9.90
N SER A 370 -44.74 6.46 9.62
CA SER A 370 -45.87 6.46 8.69
C SER A 370 -46.90 5.41 9.08
N THR A 371 -48.13 5.58 8.59
CA THR A 371 -49.15 4.54 8.62
C THR A 371 -48.87 3.46 7.58
N ASP A 372 -49.57 2.31 7.67
CA ASP A 372 -49.46 1.21 6.70
C ASP A 372 -49.81 1.62 5.25
N SER A 373 -50.61 2.68 5.09
CA SER A 373 -50.93 3.25 3.78
C SER A 373 -49.78 4.03 3.14
N PHE A 374 -48.70 4.31 3.89
CA PHE A 374 -47.54 5.13 3.49
C PHE A 374 -47.87 6.54 2.97
N GLN A 375 -49.13 6.99 3.06
CA GLN A 375 -49.56 8.31 2.58
C GLN A 375 -49.09 9.45 3.49
N ASP A 376 -48.88 9.18 4.77
CA ASP A 376 -48.55 10.18 5.81
C ASP A 376 -47.14 9.95 6.39
N THR A 377 -46.08 9.87 5.56
CA THR A 377 -44.71 9.77 6.07
C THR A 377 -44.24 11.10 6.66
N LYS A 378 -44.04 11.12 7.96
CA LYS A 378 -43.50 12.26 8.71
C LYS A 378 -42.07 11.96 9.17
N THR A 379 -41.30 13.02 9.39
CA THR A 379 -39.91 12.91 9.87
C THR A 379 -39.66 13.90 10.99
N THR A 380 -39.04 13.44 12.07
CA THR A 380 -38.57 14.27 13.19
C THR A 380 -37.05 14.16 13.29
N THR A 381 -36.37 15.27 13.56
CA THR A 381 -34.91 15.31 13.71
C THR A 381 -34.54 15.46 15.19
N VAL A 382 -33.61 14.62 15.66
CA VAL A 382 -33.03 14.71 17.00
C VAL A 382 -31.55 15.05 16.87
N LYS A 383 -31.17 16.25 17.32
CA LYS A 383 -29.76 16.67 17.32
C LYS A 383 -28.98 15.86 18.36
N VAL A 384 -27.77 15.45 18.00
CA VAL A 384 -26.90 14.68 18.90
C VAL A 384 -26.12 15.65 19.76
N ALA A 385 -26.32 15.57 21.08
CA ALA A 385 -25.55 16.32 22.08
C ALA A 385 -24.46 15.45 22.74
N ASP A 386 -24.78 14.17 22.96
CA ASP A 386 -23.87 13.16 23.50
C ASP A 386 -24.13 11.86 22.73
N ASP A 387 -23.14 11.43 21.94
CA ASP A 387 -23.24 10.26 21.08
C ASP A 387 -22.93 8.94 21.82
N SER A 388 -22.67 8.99 23.13
CA SER A 388 -22.46 7.81 23.98
C SER A 388 -23.73 7.31 24.66
N ARG A 389 -24.80 8.13 24.68
CA ARG A 389 -26.03 7.85 25.44
C ARG A 389 -27.19 7.41 24.55
N PRO A 390 -28.08 6.56 25.07
CA PRO A 390 -29.36 6.29 24.42
C PRO A 390 -30.13 7.59 24.17
N ALA A 391 -30.74 7.69 22.99
CA ALA A 391 -31.57 8.81 22.58
C ALA A 391 -33.02 8.38 22.42
N HIS A 392 -33.92 9.35 22.51
CA HIS A 392 -35.35 9.12 22.37
C HIS A 392 -36.05 10.31 21.72
N SER A 393 -37.24 10.07 21.19
CA SER A 393 -38.12 11.08 20.63
C SER A 393 -39.57 10.74 20.94
N LEU A 394 -40.36 11.76 21.29
CA LEU A 394 -41.82 11.66 21.38
C LEU A 394 -42.43 12.02 20.03
N LEU A 395 -43.17 11.09 19.44
CA LEU A 395 -43.96 11.32 18.24
C LEU A 395 -45.37 11.75 18.66
N THR A 396 -45.76 12.98 18.34
CA THR A 396 -47.07 13.54 18.71
C THR A 396 -47.99 13.64 17.49
N ASP A 397 -49.25 14.02 17.74
CA ASP A 397 -50.26 14.26 16.71
C ASP A 397 -50.50 13.04 15.81
N LEU A 398 -50.49 11.85 16.44
CA LEU A 398 -50.79 10.57 15.81
C LEU A 398 -52.30 10.28 15.87
N LYS A 399 -52.77 9.45 14.94
CA LYS A 399 -54.17 9.01 14.89
C LYS A 399 -54.40 7.93 15.97
N PRO A 400 -55.49 8.03 16.77
CA PRO A 400 -55.90 6.97 17.69
C PRO A 400 -56.09 5.63 17.02
N PHE A 401 -55.79 4.56 17.75
CA PHE A 401 -55.95 3.18 17.31
C PHE A 401 -55.50 2.96 15.86
N THR A 402 -54.29 3.42 15.55
CA THR A 402 -53.71 3.36 14.21
C THR A 402 -52.32 2.73 14.28
N ARG A 403 -52.02 1.85 13.32
CA ARG A 403 -50.71 1.18 13.22
C ARG A 403 -49.71 2.11 12.55
N TYR A 404 -48.57 2.29 13.20
CA TYR A 404 -47.44 3.07 12.72
C TYR A 404 -46.22 2.16 12.52
N SER A 405 -45.48 2.46 11.45
CA SER A 405 -44.14 1.94 11.16
C SER A 405 -43.13 3.05 11.45
N VAL A 406 -42.11 2.75 12.25
CA VAL A 406 -41.06 3.70 12.67
C VAL A 406 -39.71 3.18 12.21
N ARG A 407 -38.90 4.05 11.59
CA ARG A 407 -37.51 3.78 11.19
C ARG A 407 -36.62 4.91 11.62
N ILE A 408 -35.37 4.60 11.95
CA ILE A 408 -34.40 5.59 12.44
C ILE A 408 -33.12 5.51 11.62
N SER A 409 -32.52 6.65 11.30
CA SER A 409 -31.17 6.73 10.74
C SER A 409 -30.35 7.76 11.52
N ALA A 410 -29.05 7.77 11.28
CA ALA A 410 -28.15 8.80 11.80
C ALA A 410 -27.42 9.49 10.65
N SER A 411 -26.86 10.65 10.95
CA SER A 411 -26.06 11.42 10.00
C SER A 411 -24.77 11.94 10.63
N THR A 412 -23.77 12.09 9.77
CA THR A 412 -22.53 12.82 10.03
C THR A 412 -22.51 14.09 9.17
N ALA A 413 -21.41 14.84 9.18
CA ALA A 413 -21.22 15.96 8.25
C ALA A 413 -21.29 15.55 6.78
N MET A 414 -21.01 14.28 6.46
CA MET A 414 -21.04 13.74 5.09
C MET A 414 -22.42 13.28 4.63
N GLY A 415 -23.40 13.25 5.53
CA GLY A 415 -24.79 12.93 5.20
C GLY A 415 -25.40 11.81 6.04
N GLU A 416 -26.55 11.33 5.58
CA GLU A 416 -27.38 10.34 6.26
C GLU A 416 -26.97 8.90 5.89
N GLY A 417 -26.83 8.05 6.91
CA GLY A 417 -26.59 6.62 6.74
C GLY A 417 -27.85 5.80 6.51
N ASN A 418 -27.71 4.48 6.65
CA ASN A 418 -28.83 3.54 6.49
C ASN A 418 -29.92 3.75 7.57
N LYS A 419 -31.16 3.40 7.22
CA LYS A 419 -32.31 3.37 8.14
C LYS A 419 -32.41 2.00 8.81
N THR A 420 -32.91 1.94 10.04
CA THR A 420 -33.25 0.67 10.70
C THR A 420 -34.36 -0.08 9.97
N GLU A 421 -34.47 -1.37 10.26
CA GLU A 421 -35.69 -2.12 10.00
C GLU A 421 -36.90 -1.45 10.68
N PRO A 422 -38.10 -1.55 10.09
CA PRO A 422 -39.30 -0.92 10.64
C PRO A 422 -39.71 -1.57 11.96
N ALA A 423 -39.81 -0.74 13.00
CA ALA A 423 -40.49 -1.09 14.25
C ALA A 423 -41.98 -0.73 14.13
N PHE A 424 -42.87 -1.66 14.46
CA PHE A 424 -44.32 -1.44 14.36
C PHE A 424 -44.94 -1.23 15.74
N ILE A 425 -45.85 -0.27 15.83
CA ILE A 425 -46.61 0.03 17.06
C ILE A 425 -48.04 0.40 16.71
N MET A 426 -48.99 0.10 17.60
CA MET A 426 -50.37 0.56 17.52
C MET A 426 -50.57 1.61 18.61
N THR A 427 -51.07 2.80 18.27
CA THR A 427 -51.48 3.79 19.28
C THR A 427 -52.65 3.26 20.09
N ASP A 428 -52.81 3.77 21.31
CA ASP A 428 -53.92 3.35 22.16
C ASP A 428 -55.29 3.75 21.59
N GLN A 429 -56.33 3.13 22.13
CA GLN A 429 -57.70 3.48 21.83
C GLN A 429 -58.07 4.80 22.51
N SER A 430 -58.92 5.58 21.84
CA SER A 430 -59.56 6.78 22.40
C SER A 430 -61.07 6.72 22.20
N ALA A 431 -61.79 7.66 22.80
CA ALA A 431 -63.21 7.83 22.54
C ALA A 431 -63.46 7.96 21.01
N PRO A 432 -64.57 7.42 20.49
CA PRO A 432 -64.97 7.68 19.12
C PRO A 432 -64.99 9.18 18.82
N GLY A 433 -64.36 9.57 17.71
CA GLY A 433 -64.25 10.97 17.31
C GLY A 433 -65.60 11.55 16.89
N ASP A 434 -66.47 10.70 16.34
CA ASP A 434 -67.80 11.07 15.87
C ASP A 434 -68.90 10.34 16.64
N ALA A 435 -70.12 10.90 16.55
CA ALA A 435 -71.31 10.22 17.02
C ALA A 435 -71.70 9.07 16.06
N PRO A 436 -72.46 8.07 16.54
CA PRO A 436 -73.12 7.09 15.68
C PRO A 436 -73.94 7.78 14.59
N ALA A 437 -73.81 7.30 13.36
CA ALA A 437 -74.49 7.86 12.20
C ALA A 437 -75.86 7.20 11.97
N SER A 438 -76.65 7.76 11.05
CA SER A 438 -77.90 7.16 10.55
C SER A 438 -78.90 6.73 11.64
N VAL A 439 -79.08 7.56 12.67
CA VAL A 439 -80.01 7.26 13.78
C VAL A 439 -81.47 7.32 13.28
N ILE A 440 -82.14 6.18 13.29
CA ILE A 440 -83.54 6.00 12.87
C ILE A 440 -84.36 5.30 13.93
N THR A 441 -85.68 5.52 13.90
CA THR A 441 -86.62 4.87 14.81
C THR A 441 -87.75 4.21 14.06
N THR A 442 -88.05 2.96 14.40
CA THR A 442 -89.05 2.12 13.76
C THR A 442 -89.91 1.41 14.82
N ASN A 443 -90.98 0.72 14.39
CA ASN A 443 -91.86 -0.06 15.27
C ASN A 443 -92.35 0.70 16.50
N ILE A 444 -92.86 1.92 16.28
CA ILE A 444 -93.37 2.80 17.34
C ILE A 444 -94.73 2.28 17.81
N THR A 445 -94.87 1.98 19.09
CA THR A 445 -96.10 1.52 19.74
C THR A 445 -96.60 2.55 20.77
N THR A 446 -97.61 2.19 21.55
CA THR A 446 -98.13 3.01 22.65
C THR A 446 -97.17 3.13 23.84
N ASN A 447 -96.21 2.20 23.97
CA ASN A 447 -95.31 2.14 25.14
C ASN A 447 -93.84 1.87 24.80
N SER A 448 -93.48 1.72 23.53
CA SER A 448 -92.13 1.37 23.09
C SER A 448 -91.82 1.81 21.66
N PHE A 449 -90.55 1.85 21.29
CA PHE A 449 -90.08 1.96 19.90
C PHE A 449 -88.71 1.27 19.75
N VAL A 450 -88.31 0.96 18.52
CA VAL A 450 -86.96 0.48 18.20
C VAL A 450 -86.14 1.66 17.66
N ILE A 451 -84.92 1.82 18.17
CA ILE A 451 -83.93 2.75 17.64
C ILE A 451 -82.75 1.97 17.07
N SER A 452 -82.28 2.38 15.89
CA SER A 452 -81.09 1.80 15.23
C SER A 452 -80.20 2.89 14.65
N TRP A 453 -78.92 2.57 14.48
CA TRP A 453 -77.87 3.49 14.05
C TRP A 453 -76.78 2.72 13.27
N SER A 454 -75.87 3.43 12.63
CA SER A 454 -74.62 2.88 12.09
C SER A 454 -73.42 3.30 12.95
N PRO A 455 -72.32 2.55 12.96
CA PRO A 455 -71.11 2.91 13.71
C PRO A 455 -70.56 4.30 13.34
N PRO A 456 -69.78 4.95 14.24
CA PRO A 456 -69.04 6.17 13.93
C PRO A 456 -68.05 5.99 12.78
N ILE A 457 -67.78 7.06 12.03
CA ILE A 457 -66.80 7.06 10.92
C ILE A 457 -65.37 6.96 11.45
N HIS A 458 -65.05 7.73 12.51
CA HIS A 458 -63.78 7.63 13.23
C HIS A 458 -64.00 6.92 14.58
N PRO A 459 -64.00 5.57 14.60
CA PRO A 459 -64.28 4.82 15.83
C PRO A 459 -63.15 4.96 16.86
N ASN A 460 -61.92 5.29 16.46
CA ASN A 460 -60.74 5.47 17.33
C ASN A 460 -60.46 4.30 18.29
N GLY A 461 -60.95 3.11 17.95
CA GLY A 461 -60.89 1.93 18.80
C GLY A 461 -61.95 0.90 18.40
N ILE A 462 -62.02 -0.18 19.17
CA ILE A 462 -63.05 -1.21 19.05
C ILE A 462 -64.29 -0.73 19.80
N ILE A 463 -65.42 -0.59 19.08
CA ILE A 463 -66.70 -0.22 19.71
C ILE A 463 -67.22 -1.39 20.53
N LEU A 464 -67.33 -1.21 21.85
CA LEU A 464 -67.84 -2.25 22.75
C LEU A 464 -69.34 -2.10 23.02
N ARG A 465 -69.79 -0.85 23.16
CA ARG A 465 -71.18 -0.54 23.50
C ARG A 465 -71.63 0.81 22.96
N TYR A 466 -72.95 0.98 22.94
CA TYR A 466 -73.65 2.22 22.67
C TYR A 466 -74.55 2.59 23.85
N ASN A 467 -74.56 3.88 24.21
CA ASN A 467 -75.44 4.42 25.25
C ASN A 467 -76.60 5.15 24.59
N VAL A 468 -77.82 4.75 24.95
CA VAL A 468 -79.04 5.39 24.47
C VAL A 468 -79.59 6.30 25.56
N LYS A 469 -79.72 7.58 25.24
CA LYS A 469 -80.30 8.62 26.10
C LYS A 469 -81.71 8.93 25.62
N TYR A 470 -82.72 8.73 26.47
CA TYR A 470 -84.08 9.18 26.23
C TYR A 470 -84.68 9.84 27.48
N GLY A 471 -85.47 10.91 27.30
CA GLY A 471 -86.07 11.64 28.42
C GLY A 471 -85.04 12.34 29.34
N GLY A 472 -83.87 12.70 28.80
CA GLY A 472 -82.82 13.44 29.51
C GLY A 472 -81.81 12.60 30.30
N LYS A 473 -82.01 11.28 30.46
CA LYS A 473 -81.08 10.37 31.16
C LYS A 473 -80.59 9.25 30.23
N ILE A 474 -79.40 8.71 30.51
CA ILE A 474 -78.92 7.46 29.89
C ILE A 474 -79.69 6.32 30.54
N THR A 475 -80.44 5.59 29.73
CA THR A 475 -81.51 4.70 30.22
C THR A 475 -81.49 3.33 29.55
N ALA A 476 -80.69 3.15 28.49
CA ALA A 476 -80.45 1.84 27.88
C ALA A 476 -79.03 1.71 27.31
N PHE A 477 -78.52 0.49 27.32
CA PHE A 477 -77.24 0.10 26.76
C PHE A 477 -77.45 -0.93 25.65
N ALA A 478 -76.68 -0.82 24.58
CA ALA A 478 -76.60 -1.81 23.51
C ALA A 478 -75.15 -2.28 23.38
N TYR A 479 -74.89 -3.57 23.57
CA TYR A 479 -73.55 -4.16 23.55
C TYR A 479 -73.37 -4.88 22.21
N GLN A 480 -72.43 -4.41 21.40
CA GLN A 480 -72.15 -4.97 20.06
C GLN A 480 -73.38 -5.08 19.13
N THR A 481 -74.47 -4.37 19.43
CA THR A 481 -75.66 -4.30 18.59
C THR A 481 -75.92 -2.87 18.13
N GLU A 482 -76.32 -2.73 16.88
CA GLU A 482 -76.60 -1.44 16.23
C GLU A 482 -78.07 -1.01 16.34
N ALA A 483 -78.82 -1.69 17.22
CA ALA A 483 -80.21 -1.39 17.53
C ALA A 483 -80.56 -1.71 18.98
N ARG A 484 -81.58 -1.03 19.50
CA ARG A 484 -82.13 -1.25 20.84
C ARG A 484 -83.63 -0.97 20.90
N VAL A 485 -84.37 -1.81 21.63
CA VAL A 485 -85.77 -1.54 22.01
C VAL A 485 -85.79 -0.62 23.22
N VAL A 486 -86.50 0.50 23.11
CA VAL A 486 -86.79 1.41 24.22
C VAL A 486 -88.24 1.19 24.64
N GLY A 487 -88.48 0.69 25.84
CA GLY A 487 -89.81 0.36 26.36
C GLY A 487 -90.15 1.05 27.68
N GLY A 488 -91.39 0.87 28.17
CA GLY A 488 -91.86 1.48 29.42
C GLY A 488 -92.25 2.96 29.27
N LEU A 489 -92.59 3.39 28.05
CA LEU A 489 -92.90 4.78 27.72
C LEU A 489 -94.39 5.10 27.90
N LYS A 490 -94.69 6.38 28.12
CA LYS A 490 -96.07 6.89 28.15
C LYS A 490 -96.58 7.08 26.73
N GLY A 491 -97.82 6.66 26.46
CA GLY A 491 -98.48 6.85 25.17
C GLY A 491 -98.70 8.32 24.82
N GLY A 492 -98.69 8.65 23.53
CA GLY A 492 -98.92 10.01 23.02
C GLY A 492 -97.85 11.04 23.38
N THR A 493 -96.71 10.63 23.93
CA THR A 493 -95.66 11.52 24.47
C THR A 493 -94.50 11.64 23.50
N ASN A 494 -93.95 12.86 23.36
CA ASN A 494 -92.74 13.13 22.56
C ASN A 494 -91.49 12.85 23.40
N TYR A 495 -90.62 11.96 22.91
CA TYR A 495 -89.32 11.67 23.50
C TYR A 495 -88.20 12.18 22.58
N SER A 496 -87.21 12.84 23.18
CA SER A 496 -85.92 13.13 22.55
C SER A 496 -84.97 11.96 22.78
N VAL A 497 -84.40 11.41 21.71
CA VAL A 497 -83.51 10.25 21.78
C VAL A 497 -82.18 10.57 21.13
N GLN A 498 -81.09 10.14 21.77
CA GLN A 498 -79.72 10.27 21.27
C GLN A 498 -78.94 8.99 21.56
N VAL A 499 -77.93 8.72 20.73
CA VAL A 499 -77.04 7.56 20.90
C VAL A 499 -75.60 8.02 20.85
N GLN A 500 -74.73 7.49 21.71
CA GLN A 500 -73.28 7.66 21.62
C GLN A 500 -72.60 6.30 21.62
N ALA A 501 -71.41 6.21 21.02
CA ALA A 501 -70.58 5.01 21.02
C ALA A 501 -69.47 5.11 22.07
N CYS A 502 -69.02 3.97 22.61
CA CYS A 502 -67.92 3.91 23.57
C CYS A 502 -66.91 2.81 23.20
N THR A 503 -65.62 3.12 23.35
CA THR A 503 -64.46 2.24 23.12
C THR A 503 -63.86 1.78 24.45
N GLY A 504 -62.93 0.82 24.43
CA GLY A 504 -62.04 0.51 25.56
C GLY A 504 -62.61 -0.30 26.74
N ALA A 505 -61.74 -1.10 27.39
CA ALA A 505 -62.09 -2.01 28.50
C ALA A 505 -61.87 -1.41 29.90
N VAL A 506 -60.98 -0.43 30.05
CA VAL A 506 -60.70 0.27 31.32
C VAL A 506 -61.07 1.74 31.12
N GLU A 507 -61.98 2.24 31.96
CA GLU A 507 -62.62 3.57 31.86
C GLU A 507 -63.23 3.90 30.49
N SER A 508 -64.10 3.03 29.93
CA SER A 508 -64.69 3.15 28.57
C SER A 508 -65.04 4.60 28.14
N PRO A 509 -64.17 5.29 27.38
CA PRO A 509 -64.43 6.66 26.98
C PRO A 509 -65.49 6.64 25.86
N CYS A 510 -66.47 7.53 25.97
CA CYS A 510 -67.57 7.63 25.02
C CYS A 510 -67.42 8.88 24.16
N GLY A 511 -67.71 8.74 22.87
CA GLY A 511 -67.74 9.85 21.92
C GLY A 511 -68.98 10.73 22.11
N PRO A 512 -69.18 11.73 21.25
CA PRO A 512 -70.33 12.63 21.34
C PRO A 512 -71.64 11.88 21.09
N PHE A 513 -72.73 12.42 21.67
CA PHE A 513 -74.08 11.99 21.33
C PHE A 513 -74.45 12.40 19.91
N SER A 514 -75.22 11.55 19.23
CA SER A 514 -75.85 11.86 17.96
C SER A 514 -76.77 13.09 18.07
N PRO A 515 -77.08 13.75 16.94
CA PRO A 515 -78.16 14.73 16.90
C PRO A 515 -79.46 14.18 17.51
N VAL A 516 -80.26 15.07 18.11
CA VAL A 516 -81.51 14.69 18.77
C VAL A 516 -82.52 14.18 17.74
N LYS A 517 -83.01 12.95 17.94
CA LYS A 517 -84.14 12.40 17.20
C LYS A 517 -85.40 12.45 18.05
N TYR A 518 -86.45 13.10 17.56
CA TYR A 518 -87.75 13.13 18.23
C TYR A 518 -88.63 11.97 17.79
N VAL A 519 -89.25 11.29 18.76
CA VAL A 519 -90.13 10.14 18.55
C VAL A 519 -91.38 10.33 19.39
N LYS A 520 -92.56 10.23 18.76
CA LYS A 520 -93.85 10.30 19.46
C LYS A 520 -94.47 8.92 19.56
N THR A 521 -94.71 8.42 20.77
CA THR A 521 -95.41 7.16 20.99
C THR A 521 -96.87 7.26 20.52
N LEU A 522 -97.45 6.14 20.10
CA LEU A 522 -98.87 6.08 19.71
C LEU A 522 -99.76 6.39 20.93
N LYS A 523 -100.93 6.98 20.70
CA LYS A 523 -101.91 7.18 21.77
C LYS A 523 -102.60 5.83 22.05
N GLY A 524 -102.62 5.39 23.31
CA GLY A 524 -103.41 4.24 23.70
C GLY A 524 -104.89 4.61 23.79
N THR A 525 -105.75 3.83 23.14
CA THR A 525 -107.18 3.79 23.46
C THR A 525 -107.37 2.94 24.71
N ASN A 526 -108.08 3.45 25.72
CA ASN A 526 -108.52 2.65 26.86
C ASN A 526 -109.46 1.56 26.34
N VAL A 527 -109.07 0.29 26.43
CA VAL A 527 -110.01 -0.82 26.40
C VAL A 527 -109.68 -1.72 27.59
N GLY A 528 -110.59 -1.76 28.57
CA GLY A 528 -110.58 -2.68 29.71
C GLY A 528 -111.11 -4.07 29.32
N PRO A 529 -111.06 -5.05 30.25
CA PRO A 529 -111.12 -6.47 29.91
C PRO A 529 -112.56 -7.01 29.73
N ASN A 530 -112.69 -7.93 28.76
CA ASN A 530 -113.70 -8.97 28.54
C ASN A 530 -115.09 -8.62 27.96
N ALA A 531 -115.35 -9.09 26.72
CA ALA A 531 -116.45 -10.01 26.35
C ALA A 531 -116.27 -10.58 24.92
N VAL A 532 -116.69 -11.85 24.75
CA VAL A 532 -116.67 -12.76 23.58
C VAL A 532 -117.79 -12.32 22.59
N GLU A 533 -117.77 -12.45 21.24
CA GLU A 533 -117.77 -13.65 20.38
C GLU A 533 -117.75 -13.29 18.86
N HIS A 534 -117.42 -14.30 18.05
CA HIS A 534 -117.46 -14.54 16.59
C HIS A 534 -118.01 -13.52 15.55
N GLY A 535 -117.30 -13.47 14.41
CA GLY A 535 -117.83 -13.02 13.11
C GLY A 535 -116.76 -13.01 12.01
N ALA A 536 -116.89 -13.89 11.03
CA ALA A 536 -115.89 -14.20 10.01
C ALA A 536 -115.89 -13.25 8.79
N SER A 537 -114.72 -13.24 8.13
CA SER A 537 -114.54 -13.35 6.67
C SER A 537 -114.53 -12.11 5.75
N SER A 538 -113.59 -12.24 4.80
CA SER A 538 -113.50 -11.70 3.44
C SER A 538 -112.64 -10.43 3.29
N SER A 539 -111.60 -10.36 2.44
CA SER A 539 -111.37 -11.06 1.18
C SER A 539 -109.88 -11.05 0.73
N VAL A 540 -109.40 -12.22 0.24
CA VAL A 540 -108.74 -12.46 -1.08
C VAL A 540 -107.43 -11.68 -1.40
N ALA A 541 -106.33 -12.21 -1.96
CA ALA A 541 -105.81 -13.53 -2.31
C ALA A 541 -104.37 -13.35 -2.90
N VAL A 542 -103.56 -14.42 -2.91
CA VAL A 542 -102.42 -14.71 -3.84
C VAL A 542 -101.18 -13.81 -3.64
N ILE A 543 -99.98 -14.30 -3.27
CA ILE A 543 -99.10 -15.24 -3.99
C ILE A 543 -98.27 -16.05 -2.97
N ALA A 544 -98.58 -17.34 -2.82
CA ALA A 544 -97.60 -18.35 -2.44
C ALA A 544 -96.90 -18.79 -3.73
N GLY A 545 -95.60 -18.52 -3.87
CA GLY A 545 -94.91 -18.89 -5.10
C GLY A 545 -93.51 -18.35 -5.35
N VAL A 546 -92.70 -17.91 -4.37
CA VAL A 546 -91.26 -17.66 -4.62
C VAL A 546 -90.41 -17.84 -3.33
N THR A 547 -90.31 -19.04 -2.77
CA THR A 547 -89.27 -19.34 -1.77
C THR A 547 -88.51 -20.64 -2.00
N THR A 548 -88.89 -21.43 -3.00
CA THR A 548 -88.12 -22.62 -3.43
C THR A 548 -87.20 -22.37 -4.63
N ALA A 549 -87.36 -21.26 -5.37
CA ALA A 549 -86.48 -20.91 -6.48
C ALA A 549 -85.21 -20.14 -6.07
N VAL A 550 -85.27 -19.31 -5.01
CA VAL A 550 -84.10 -18.51 -4.57
C VAL A 550 -83.06 -19.36 -3.85
N VAL A 551 -83.49 -20.39 -3.11
CA VAL A 551 -82.56 -21.33 -2.47
C VAL A 551 -81.86 -22.22 -3.51
N LEU A 552 -82.55 -22.61 -4.59
CA LEU A 552 -81.97 -23.41 -5.67
C LEU A 552 -81.00 -22.59 -6.54
N VAL A 553 -81.27 -21.31 -6.80
CA VAL A 553 -80.34 -20.43 -7.54
C VAL A 553 -79.09 -20.11 -6.70
N VAL A 554 -79.21 -19.87 -5.39
CA VAL A 554 -78.04 -19.63 -4.52
C VAL A 554 -77.20 -20.91 -4.36
N VAL A 555 -77.82 -22.09 -4.25
CA VAL A 555 -77.10 -23.36 -4.20
C VAL A 555 -76.43 -23.69 -5.55
N LEU A 556 -77.08 -23.41 -6.69
CA LEU A 556 -76.46 -23.60 -8.02
C LEU A 556 -75.34 -22.59 -8.30
N VAL A 557 -75.43 -21.36 -7.81
CA VAL A 557 -74.35 -20.35 -7.91
C VAL A 557 -73.16 -20.72 -7.02
N ILE A 558 -73.38 -21.26 -5.82
CA ILE A 558 -72.30 -21.75 -4.94
C ILE A 558 -71.64 -23.01 -5.52
N ILE A 559 -72.41 -23.92 -6.14
CA ILE A 559 -71.87 -25.10 -6.82
C ILE A 559 -71.09 -24.69 -8.10
N ALA A 560 -71.56 -23.70 -8.85
CA ALA A 560 -70.85 -23.17 -10.04
C ALA A 560 -69.57 -22.40 -9.67
N TRP A 561 -69.56 -21.66 -8.56
CA TRP A 561 -68.35 -20.96 -8.07
C TRP A 561 -67.32 -21.93 -7.48
N GLY A 562 -67.78 -23.01 -6.81
CA GLY A 562 -66.92 -24.11 -6.38
C GLY A 562 -66.29 -24.90 -7.52
N ALA A 563 -67.00 -25.08 -8.65
CA ALA A 563 -66.49 -25.82 -9.80
C ALA A 563 -65.50 -25.03 -10.68
N MET A 564 -65.64 -23.70 -10.80
CA MET A 564 -64.68 -22.88 -11.57
C MET A 564 -63.39 -22.53 -10.81
N SER A 565 -63.37 -22.69 -9.48
CA SER A 565 -62.19 -22.41 -8.65
C SER A 565 -61.20 -23.59 -8.57
N ALA A 566 -61.56 -24.74 -9.15
CA ALA A 566 -60.81 -25.99 -9.02
C ALA A 566 -59.51 -26.13 -9.86
N PRO A 567 -59.20 -25.34 -10.91
CA PRO A 567 -57.90 -25.45 -11.58
C PRO A 567 -56.76 -24.64 -10.95
N LYS A 568 -57.02 -23.68 -10.04
CA LYS A 568 -55.96 -22.80 -9.49
C LYS A 568 -55.46 -23.15 -8.09
N LEU A 569 -56.09 -24.09 -7.38
CA LEU A 569 -55.68 -24.53 -6.04
C LEU A 569 -54.91 -25.87 -5.99
N ARG A 570 -54.64 -26.49 -7.15
CA ARG A 570 -53.75 -27.69 -7.25
C ARG A 570 -52.26 -27.38 -7.40
N GLN A 571 -51.84 -26.11 -7.41
CA GLN A 571 -50.42 -25.73 -7.51
C GLN A 571 -49.78 -25.20 -6.21
N LEU A 572 -50.49 -25.13 -5.08
CA LEU A 572 -49.93 -24.55 -3.84
C LEU A 572 -49.96 -25.46 -2.60
N TYR A 573 -50.30 -26.74 -2.76
CA TYR A 573 -50.18 -27.74 -1.67
C TYR A 573 -49.50 -29.03 -2.15
N ARG A 574 -48.22 -28.92 -2.50
CA ARG A 574 -47.25 -30.01 -2.32
C ARG A 574 -45.93 -29.37 -1.91
N ARG A 575 -45.39 -29.86 -0.79
CA ARG A 575 -44.09 -29.55 -0.15
C ARG A 575 -44.14 -28.48 0.94
N VAL A 576 -44.42 -28.92 2.16
CA VAL A 576 -43.41 -28.79 3.23
C VAL A 576 -43.37 -30.13 3.96
N SER A 577 -42.22 -30.81 3.89
CA SER A 577 -41.61 -31.66 4.92
C SER A 577 -40.54 -32.53 4.26
N TYR A 578 -39.29 -32.08 4.24
CA TYR A 578 -38.16 -32.98 4.52
C TYR A 578 -36.89 -32.19 4.87
N VAL A 579 -36.27 -32.59 5.98
CA VAL A 579 -34.95 -32.19 6.46
C VAL A 579 -33.94 -33.24 6.00
N PRO A 580 -32.74 -32.86 5.55
CA PRO A 580 -31.59 -33.76 5.63
C PRO A 580 -30.43 -33.18 6.46
N LYS A 581 -29.77 -34.09 7.17
CA LYS A 581 -28.45 -33.94 7.82
C LYS A 581 -27.30 -34.04 6.78
N PRO A 582 -26.05 -33.74 7.17
CA PRO A 582 -24.99 -33.31 6.25
C PRO A 582 -24.14 -34.47 5.71
N GLN A 583 -23.70 -34.36 4.46
CA GLN A 583 -22.63 -35.15 3.86
C GLN A 583 -21.83 -34.30 2.84
N ASP A 584 -20.53 -34.25 3.11
CA ASP A 584 -19.36 -34.22 2.22
C ASP A 584 -19.48 -33.52 0.86
N PHE A 585 -18.81 -32.37 0.73
CA PHE A 585 -18.35 -31.87 -0.56
C PHE A 585 -16.84 -32.08 -0.71
N ILE A 586 -16.57 -33.06 -1.56
CA ILE A 586 -15.30 -33.31 -2.23
C ILE A 586 -15.06 -32.18 -3.25
N THR A 587 -13.80 -31.75 -3.29
CA THR A 587 -13.12 -30.96 -4.31
C THR A 587 -13.45 -31.39 -5.74
N GLU A 588 -13.78 -30.46 -6.62
CA GLU A 588 -13.65 -30.67 -8.07
C GLU A 588 -12.57 -29.73 -8.63
N GLU A 589 -11.48 -30.38 -9.00
CA GLU A 589 -10.33 -29.86 -9.73
C GLU A 589 -10.65 -29.68 -11.22
N LEU A 590 -9.87 -28.79 -11.83
CA LEU A 590 -9.68 -28.65 -13.27
C LEU A 590 -9.29 -29.99 -13.94
N PRO A 591 -9.78 -30.31 -15.14
CA PRO A 591 -9.29 -31.47 -15.87
C PRO A 591 -7.98 -31.15 -16.59
N THR A 592 -6.92 -31.85 -16.20
CA THR A 592 -5.71 -32.03 -16.99
C THR A 592 -5.95 -33.01 -18.14
N THR A 593 -5.51 -32.68 -19.36
CA THR A 593 -5.14 -33.68 -20.37
C THR A 593 -3.81 -33.30 -21.02
N ASN A 594 -2.84 -34.20 -20.86
CA ASN A 594 -1.58 -34.24 -21.59
C ASN A 594 -1.80 -34.73 -23.03
N GLY A 595 -1.08 -34.14 -23.99
CA GLY A 595 -1.00 -34.70 -25.35
C GLY A 595 -0.18 -33.86 -26.32
N LYS A 596 1.10 -34.23 -26.48
CA LYS A 596 2.06 -33.74 -27.49
C LYS A 596 1.47 -33.75 -28.92
N SER A 597 1.80 -32.74 -29.74
CA SER A 597 2.33 -32.94 -31.11
C SER A 597 2.73 -31.62 -31.79
N ARG A 598 3.64 -31.78 -32.75
CA ARG A 598 4.46 -30.81 -33.50
C ARG A 598 3.72 -30.10 -34.65
N HIS A 599 4.43 -29.09 -35.19
CA HIS A 599 4.36 -28.44 -36.52
C HIS A 599 3.45 -27.21 -36.61
N SER A 600 3.70 -26.17 -37.40
CA SER A 600 4.88 -25.43 -37.91
C SER A 600 4.29 -24.45 -38.94
N LEU A 601 4.75 -23.19 -38.94
CA LEU A 601 4.59 -22.17 -40.01
C LEU A 601 3.13 -21.70 -40.24
N ASP A 602 2.81 -20.41 -40.45
CA ASP A 602 3.45 -19.41 -41.29
C ASP A 602 3.33 -17.97 -40.75
N GLN A 603 4.27 -17.14 -41.24
CA GLN A 603 4.43 -15.71 -41.04
C GLN A 603 3.37 -14.88 -41.79
N VAL A 604 2.97 -13.74 -41.22
CA VAL A 604 2.82 -12.48 -41.96
C VAL A 604 3.37 -11.33 -41.11
N SER A 605 4.27 -10.56 -41.72
CA SER A 605 5.10 -9.49 -41.19
C SER A 605 4.44 -8.11 -41.33
N LEU A 606 4.74 -7.21 -40.39
CA LEU A 606 4.84 -5.76 -40.60
C LEU A 606 5.79 -5.15 -39.53
N VAL A 607 6.62 -4.21 -40.00
CA VAL A 607 7.93 -3.75 -39.49
C VAL A 607 7.77 -2.36 -38.83
N CYS A 608 8.33 -2.08 -37.64
CA CYS A 608 9.55 -1.31 -37.27
C CYS A 608 9.43 -1.05 -35.74
N ASP A 609 10.42 -0.85 -34.88
CA ASP A 609 11.89 -0.86 -34.87
C ASP A 609 12.34 -0.84 -33.38
N ASN A 610 13.44 -1.54 -33.08
CA ASN A 610 14.45 -1.29 -32.04
C ASN A 610 14.11 -1.26 -30.53
N MET A 611 14.28 -2.41 -29.85
CA MET A 611 14.93 -2.51 -28.53
C MET A 611 15.54 -3.91 -28.34
N ALA A 612 16.81 -3.97 -27.93
CA ALA A 612 17.62 -5.18 -27.71
C ALA A 612 17.69 -5.55 -26.20
N PRO A 613 18.21 -6.72 -25.78
CA PRO A 613 17.39 -7.77 -25.17
C PRO A 613 17.68 -8.04 -23.68
N GLU A 614 16.69 -8.62 -23.01
CA GLU A 614 16.85 -9.33 -21.74
C GLU A 614 17.53 -10.68 -21.94
N ILE A 615 18.43 -11.04 -21.01
CA ILE A 615 18.84 -12.43 -20.75
C ILE A 615 18.26 -12.82 -19.40
N VAL A 616 17.45 -13.88 -19.45
CA VAL A 616 16.86 -14.61 -18.32
C VAL A 616 17.92 -15.54 -17.74
N ASP A 617 18.05 -15.60 -16.42
CA ASP A 617 18.46 -16.83 -15.74
C ASP A 617 17.63 -17.05 -14.47
N ASN A 618 17.02 -18.23 -14.44
CA ASN A 618 16.33 -18.85 -13.32
C ASN A 618 17.36 -19.34 -12.30
N VAL A 619 17.22 -18.96 -11.02
CA VAL A 619 17.72 -19.78 -9.90
C VAL A 619 16.71 -19.78 -8.76
N THR A 620 16.10 -20.95 -8.56
CA THR A 620 15.45 -21.39 -7.32
C THR A 620 16.51 -21.70 -6.27
N GLU A 621 16.39 -21.15 -5.06
CA GLU A 621 17.11 -21.67 -3.89
C GLU A 621 16.25 -21.65 -2.63
N TYR A 622 16.12 -22.82 -2.03
CA TYR A 622 15.54 -23.09 -0.72
C TYR A 622 16.50 -22.57 0.37
N ARG A 623 15.98 -21.87 1.39
CA ARG A 623 16.77 -21.55 2.60
C ARG A 623 16.23 -22.36 3.78
N THR A 624 17.00 -23.36 4.18
CA THR A 624 16.90 -24.13 5.42
C THR A 624 17.31 -23.25 6.62
N CYS A 625 16.52 -23.28 7.69
CA CYS A 625 16.90 -22.72 8.99
C CYS A 625 17.59 -23.81 9.82
N GLU A 626 18.86 -23.62 10.15
CA GLU A 626 19.55 -24.41 11.18
C GLU A 626 19.56 -23.64 12.51
N LEU A 627 19.08 -24.32 13.55
CA LEU A 627 19.18 -23.96 14.96
C LEU A 627 20.59 -24.30 15.47
N GLY A 628 21.31 -23.30 16.00
CA GLY A 628 22.64 -23.45 16.61
C GLY A 628 22.67 -22.99 18.07
N SER A 629 22.31 -23.93 18.96
CA SER A 629 22.77 -24.19 20.33
C SER A 629 23.43 -23.11 21.23
N ARG A 630 22.85 -23.01 22.43
CA ARG A 630 23.38 -22.53 23.73
C ARG A 630 24.71 -23.18 24.17
N GLY A 631 25.49 -22.39 24.92
CA GLY A 631 26.22 -22.81 26.14
C GLY A 631 27.63 -22.18 26.28
N PRO A 632 28.23 -22.14 27.50
CA PRO A 632 27.65 -21.87 28.81
C PRO A 632 28.46 -20.80 29.62
N ALA A 633 27.98 -20.49 30.82
CA ALA A 633 28.59 -19.60 31.80
C ALA A 633 29.91 -20.14 32.39
N GLY A 634 30.81 -19.22 32.74
CA GLY A 634 31.99 -19.43 33.59
C GLY A 634 32.30 -18.14 34.34
N GLN A 635 32.54 -18.26 35.65
CA GLN A 635 32.61 -17.22 36.68
C GLN A 635 34.07 -17.05 37.17
N SER A 636 34.34 -15.96 37.91
CA SER A 636 35.59 -15.55 38.61
C SER A 636 36.63 -14.84 37.72
N ASP A 637 37.33 -13.76 38.10
CA ASP A 637 37.62 -13.17 39.41
C ASP A 637 37.94 -11.66 39.31
N VAL A 638 38.00 -11.05 40.50
CA VAL A 638 38.31 -9.67 40.90
C VAL A 638 39.60 -9.08 40.30
N ASP A 639 39.58 -7.80 39.88
CA ASP A 639 40.64 -6.84 40.23
C ASP A 639 40.15 -5.38 40.18
N THR A 640 40.63 -4.58 41.13
CA THR A 640 40.31 -3.16 41.37
C THR A 640 41.56 -2.31 41.24
N SER A 641 41.52 -1.26 40.40
CA SER A 641 42.37 -0.05 40.32
C SER A 641 42.30 0.43 38.85
N ASP A 642 42.20 1.69 38.45
CA ASP A 642 42.59 2.95 39.04
C ASP A 642 41.74 4.12 38.52
N VAL A 643 41.76 5.16 39.34
CA VAL A 643 41.25 6.52 39.18
C VAL A 643 41.80 7.23 37.94
N ASN A 644 40.96 7.97 37.20
CA ASN A 644 41.29 9.35 36.83
C ASN A 644 40.07 10.18 36.43
N ILE A 645 39.80 11.17 37.28
CA ILE A 645 38.95 12.34 37.06
C ILE A 645 39.79 13.36 36.26
N LYS A 646 39.20 14.00 35.26
CA LYS A 646 39.65 15.33 34.81
C LYS A 646 38.45 16.25 34.66
N GLU A 647 38.31 17.14 35.64
CA GLU A 647 37.72 18.46 35.51
C GLU A 647 38.67 19.39 34.74
N GLU A 648 38.13 20.34 33.98
CA GLU A 648 38.70 21.68 33.71
C GLU A 648 37.56 22.51 33.04
N THR A 649 36.76 23.24 33.82
CA THR A 649 36.84 24.67 34.20
C THR A 649 36.60 25.70 33.09
N CYS A 650 35.63 26.57 33.39
CA CYS A 650 35.25 27.79 32.69
C CYS A 650 36.35 28.87 32.72
N GLY A 651 36.43 29.65 31.64
CA GLY A 651 37.15 30.93 31.59
C GLY A 651 36.21 32.08 31.23
N LEU A 652 36.02 32.99 32.18
CA LEU A 652 35.41 34.31 32.00
C LEU A 652 36.39 35.25 31.28
N GLY A 653 35.87 36.14 30.42
CA GLY A 653 36.61 37.28 29.90
C GLY A 653 35.65 38.34 29.36
N SER A 654 35.44 39.42 30.12
CA SER A 654 34.77 40.63 29.66
C SER A 654 35.73 41.54 28.89
N ARG A 655 35.19 42.32 27.94
CA ARG A 655 35.64 43.68 27.61
C ARG A 655 34.58 44.40 26.76
N ASP A 656 34.28 45.61 27.20
CA ASP A 656 33.28 46.58 26.73
C ASP A 656 33.72 47.40 25.49
N PRO A 657 32.83 48.26 24.90
CA PRO A 657 32.75 48.62 23.47
C PRO A 657 33.39 49.99 23.11
N PRO A 658 33.19 50.51 21.87
CA PRO A 658 32.28 51.68 21.76
C PRO A 658 31.52 51.91 20.41
N SER A 659 30.55 52.85 20.50
CA SER A 659 29.98 53.82 19.54
C SER A 659 29.09 53.30 18.39
N GLN A 660 27.78 53.58 18.33
CA GLN A 660 26.97 54.82 18.23
C GLN A 660 26.80 55.40 16.80
N SER A 661 25.56 55.35 16.30
CA SER A 661 24.84 56.41 15.57
C SER A 661 23.34 56.03 15.57
N GLU A 662 22.52 56.56 16.47
CA GLU A 662 21.54 57.67 16.25
C GLU A 662 20.60 57.40 15.06
N VAL A 663 19.30 57.10 15.23
CA VAL A 663 18.13 57.79 15.84
C VAL A 663 17.16 58.09 14.69
N ASP A 664 15.98 57.46 14.72
CA ASP A 664 14.72 58.19 14.58
C ASP A 664 13.62 57.48 15.38
N THR A 665 12.86 58.25 16.15
CA THR A 665 11.91 57.81 17.17
C THR A 665 10.61 58.60 17.04
N SER A 666 9.48 57.90 16.98
CA SER A 666 8.14 58.32 17.45
C SER A 666 7.23 57.08 17.30
N ASN A 667 6.46 56.55 18.25
CA ASN A 667 5.94 56.89 19.58
C ASN A 667 5.73 55.53 20.33
N VAL A 668 6.10 55.31 21.61
CA VAL A 668 5.47 55.76 22.88
C VAL A 668 4.00 55.29 22.93
N ASP A 669 3.50 54.41 23.83
CA ASP A 669 3.90 54.11 25.21
C ASP A 669 3.26 52.84 25.83
N ILE A 670 4.02 52.25 26.77
CA ILE A 670 3.63 51.77 28.13
C ILE A 670 3.10 50.35 28.43
N LYS A 671 3.88 49.71 29.33
CA LYS A 671 3.61 48.69 30.40
C LYS A 671 3.51 47.21 29.98
N LYS A 672 4.08 46.24 30.70
CA LYS A 672 4.74 46.19 32.03
C LYS A 672 5.43 44.82 32.21
N ASP A 673 6.59 44.83 32.86
CA ASP A 673 7.21 43.84 33.77
C ASP A 673 6.90 42.32 33.64
N CYS A 674 7.99 41.56 33.48
CA CYS A 674 8.13 40.19 33.98
C CYS A 674 8.09 40.16 35.52
N THR A 675 7.49 39.13 36.13
CA THR A 675 8.18 38.14 36.99
C THR A 675 7.21 37.15 37.65
N LEU A 676 7.64 35.87 37.63
CA LEU A 676 7.55 34.81 38.64
C LEU A 676 6.19 34.41 39.25
N GLU A 677 5.85 33.13 39.09
CA GLU A 677 5.49 32.28 40.24
C GLU A 677 5.83 30.82 39.95
N SER A 678 6.42 30.19 40.96
CA SER A 678 6.84 28.79 41.02
C SER A 678 5.71 27.90 41.55
N ASP A 679 6.01 26.60 41.55
CA ASP A 679 5.41 25.52 42.34
C ASP A 679 4.24 24.77 41.72
N GLU A 680 4.50 23.52 41.33
CA GLU A 680 3.55 22.43 41.61
C GLU A 680 4.32 21.13 41.91
N VAL A 681 4.41 20.85 43.22
CA VAL A 681 4.48 19.51 43.77
C VAL A 681 3.01 19.08 43.93
N ASP A 682 2.58 17.90 43.47
CA ASP A 682 2.02 16.86 44.37
C ASP A 682 1.21 15.69 43.74
N TYR A 683 1.36 14.56 44.45
CA TYR A 683 0.48 13.43 44.72
C TYR A 683 -0.01 12.45 43.63
N LEU A 684 0.46 11.19 43.82
CA LEU A 684 -0.31 9.95 43.64
C LEU A 684 -1.74 10.10 44.17
N LYS A 685 -2.73 9.67 43.36
CA LYS A 685 -4.07 9.34 43.85
C LYS A 685 -4.47 7.93 43.42
N VAL A 686 -4.58 7.09 44.44
CA VAL A 686 -5.26 5.80 44.46
C VAL A 686 -6.72 6.01 44.06
N VAL A 687 -7.22 5.22 43.10
CA VAL A 687 -8.65 5.10 42.83
C VAL A 687 -9.12 3.73 43.31
N GLU A 688 -9.86 3.80 44.40
CA GLU A 688 -10.67 2.76 45.01
C GLU A 688 -11.79 2.37 44.03
N VAL A 689 -11.80 1.12 43.54
CA VAL A 689 -12.95 0.56 42.82
C VAL A 689 -13.79 -0.21 43.85
N LYS A 690 -14.92 0.38 44.25
CA LYS A 690 -15.97 -0.31 45.00
C LYS A 690 -16.92 -1.01 44.03
N ASP A 691 -17.02 -2.32 44.22
CA ASP A 691 -17.97 -3.23 43.58
C ASP A 691 -19.43 -2.77 43.67
N ARG A 692 -20.20 -3.06 42.61
CA ARG A 692 -21.48 -3.79 42.69
C ARG A 692 -22.01 -4.10 41.30
N PHE A 693 -22.09 -5.38 40.93
CA PHE A 693 -23.32 -6.05 40.45
C PHE A 693 -23.06 -7.57 40.40
N GLN A 694 -23.81 -8.30 41.22
CA GLN A 694 -23.95 -9.75 41.21
C GLN A 694 -24.99 -10.20 40.18
N ASP A 695 -24.87 -11.48 39.82
CA ASP A 695 -25.83 -12.39 39.19
C ASP A 695 -25.93 -12.39 37.65
N LEU A 696 -25.34 -13.42 37.03
CA LEU A 696 -25.95 -14.30 36.00
C LEU A 696 -25.07 -15.58 35.82
N PRO A 697 -25.65 -16.73 35.44
CA PRO A 697 -25.10 -18.06 35.72
C PRO A 697 -24.07 -18.57 34.70
N ILE A 698 -23.05 -19.27 35.21
CA ILE A 698 -22.05 -20.01 34.42
C ILE A 698 -22.64 -21.36 34.00
N ILE A 699 -22.86 -21.54 32.70
CA ILE A 699 -23.20 -22.84 32.09
C ILE A 699 -21.90 -23.51 31.63
N TYR A 700 -21.53 -24.62 32.26
CA TYR A 700 -20.48 -25.51 31.78
C TYR A 700 -21.00 -26.38 30.63
N VAL A 701 -20.37 -26.30 29.46
CA VAL A 701 -20.54 -27.31 28.41
C VAL A 701 -19.29 -28.21 28.35
N ARG A 702 -19.47 -29.41 28.89
CA ARG A 702 -18.54 -30.54 28.81
C ARG A 702 -18.59 -31.13 27.40
N ARG A 703 -17.47 -31.18 26.69
CA ARG A 703 -17.35 -31.94 25.43
C ARG A 703 -16.54 -33.20 25.70
N SER A 704 -17.21 -34.34 25.65
CA SER A 704 -16.63 -35.67 25.81
C SER A 704 -16.19 -36.25 24.46
N GLY A 705 -14.96 -36.77 24.43
CA GLY A 705 -14.59 -38.00 23.72
C GLY A 705 -13.85 -37.84 22.39
N LEU A 706 -12.54 -38.17 22.36
CA LEU A 706 -12.10 -39.52 21.98
C LEU A 706 -10.57 -39.70 22.19
N THR A 707 -10.28 -40.91 22.66
CA THR A 707 -9.04 -41.54 23.11
C THR A 707 -7.90 -41.64 22.09
N LYS A 708 -6.64 -41.51 22.55
CA LYS A 708 -5.53 -42.35 22.07
C LYS A 708 -4.49 -42.59 23.18
N ARG A 709 -3.98 -43.83 23.14
CA ARG A 709 -3.27 -44.66 24.13
C ARG A 709 -2.04 -44.08 24.84
N GLU A 710 -1.86 -44.65 26.04
CA GLU A 710 -0.69 -44.75 26.92
C GLU A 710 0.63 -45.12 26.24
N GLY A 711 1.72 -44.70 26.90
CA GLY A 711 3.07 -45.22 26.77
C GLY A 711 3.99 -44.56 27.79
N ASP A 712 4.25 -45.27 28.90
CA ASP A 712 5.10 -44.90 30.04
C ASP A 712 6.56 -44.54 29.67
N SER A 713 7.09 -43.46 30.25
CA SER A 713 8.31 -43.37 31.08
C SER A 713 8.69 -41.92 31.36
#